data_AF-A0A9N8HLF6-F1
#
_entry.id   AF-A0A9N8HLF6-F1
#
_cell.length_a   1.000
_cell.length_b   1.000
_cell.length_c   1.000
_cell.angle_alpha   90.00
_cell.angle_beta   90.00
_cell.angle_gamma   90.00
#
_symmetry.space_group_name_H-M   'P 1'
#
loop_
_entity.id
_entity.type
_entity.pdbx_description
1 polymer ?
#
loop_
_entity_poly.entity_id
_entity_poly.type
_entity_poly.pdbx_seq_one_letter_code
_entity_poly.pdbx_strand_id
1 'polypeptide(L)'
;MTLLVQKLSIFFALASLVQGNVVITEIADKGTSRDVCNGKDWIELYNSGDAAVSLDGYVLHDDKGVVHEEAFSFPLDAMIESQEYLLLCVEMMLDEDNSLVDPMSPQFGIGGDDTITLLRAVTETTEAANDTEAVVEKASATTLVVVSTVGPLPNTNSRFGVSYALDPDTNQFTYTQTPTPGAPNVISELLTEAELLANIRSALKAQNDLGTKFFGMDDRGYPVLDDEFPAVLDLQVSMAEEDFSAMMANASWELYKPFSNATLVNPETGVEVWSRTTAGQIRSKGQSSLWMPLCLDSTAIPFQLDFSSRDLNQTLFGAEKIYLRNHMSDYSYMRDQYYYRMLARFGLPHLRGRKTRLYINGQYKGLYTLLEAPDQDYVFARNFPTFDPDKYALFKVKSYALDCGSFTEEEYRNATIRLEELQAQATEDGKLPPYLFERGEHNPPVEVLGLYEQDQCLDNFLNDLWRTWVDVVVAYEQNDRDCGETLVNEGLIDLDLGTNNYKNDMKDFVNRFYRGDEPCTEDCANQANIDEEMDVQHALRAIAFYAALVVSDSPLISGNNFLLAATGDDLGWKFFPYDFNVARVYFCHDDLCNTRAVHWSIARPTCESLESAPLVGPLLSNPTYHKQYLEYVREFLDTVLTNSSLIEEIQDHAAAIRSFVREDPWALLGTYFSDELSPDAADWREEDRRFPLLPTMKARAEDLREQFASIDAGTFPRGPHVGVYGDNEPWEPCPDWRSAEANRTSCEQGCMYDGCHIPGLAVESFCDEETGLCFHGDYDERCRGIYDEEKYPGMENTEDGRETFCRFAAGVPVKAAQCPAPGAVTLSSSNTGESSASASFRVSLLVVVSGLAAVTASLW
;
A
#
# COMPACT_ATOMS: atom_id res chain seq x y z
N MET A 1 42.80 32.62 87.71
CA MET A 1 42.17 31.30 87.88
C MET A 1 40.87 31.27 87.09
N THR A 2 40.48 30.30 86.27
CA THR A 2 41.06 29.20 85.47
C THR A 2 39.86 28.76 84.59
N LEU A 3 40.04 28.54 83.29
CA LEU A 3 39.04 27.94 82.38
C LEU A 3 39.32 26.44 82.21
N LEU A 4 38.26 25.62 81.99
CA LEU A 4 38.39 24.21 81.58
C LEU A 4 37.42 23.87 80.43
N VAL A 5 37.90 23.04 79.51
CA VAL A 5 37.35 22.69 78.19
C VAL A 5 36.91 21.21 78.13
N GLN A 6 35.91 20.96 77.26
CA GLN A 6 35.29 19.70 76.81
C GLN A 6 36.23 18.57 76.31
N LYS A 7 35.71 17.33 76.35
CA LYS A 7 36.09 16.25 75.41
C LYS A 7 34.83 15.57 74.84
N LEU A 8 34.83 15.40 73.53
CA LEU A 8 33.83 14.74 72.69
C LEU A 8 34.36 13.33 72.32
N SER A 9 33.53 12.29 72.39
CA SER A 9 33.88 10.92 71.97
C SER A 9 33.23 10.61 70.62
N ILE A 10 34.03 10.18 69.65
CA ILE A 10 33.61 9.76 68.30
C ILE A 10 33.50 8.23 68.30
N PHE A 11 32.32 7.70 67.92
CA PHE A 11 32.11 6.29 67.58
C PHE A 11 32.29 6.13 66.06
N PHE A 12 33.21 5.27 65.64
CA PHE A 12 33.26 4.76 64.26
C PHE A 12 32.35 3.52 64.18
N ALA A 13 31.24 3.62 63.45
CA ALA A 13 30.50 2.46 62.98
C ALA A 13 31.14 2.01 61.66
N LEU A 14 31.67 0.78 61.59
CA LEU A 14 31.88 0.12 60.31
C LEU A 14 30.50 -0.20 59.75
N ALA A 15 30.05 0.55 58.75
CA ALA A 15 28.96 0.11 57.89
C ALA A 15 29.53 -1.03 57.02
N SER A 16 29.12 -2.27 57.28
CA SER A 16 29.20 -3.31 56.27
C SER A 16 28.28 -2.90 55.12
N LEU A 17 28.82 -2.75 53.89
CA LEU A 17 27.98 -2.72 52.70
C LEU A 17 27.21 -4.04 52.67
N VAL A 18 25.90 -4.00 52.88
CA VAL A 18 25.07 -5.15 52.57
C VAL A 18 25.01 -5.21 51.04
N GLN A 19 25.60 -6.27 50.51
CA GLN A 19 25.83 -6.45 49.08
C GLN A 19 24.51 -6.95 48.47
N GLY A 20 23.74 -6.06 47.86
CA GLY A 20 22.56 -6.48 47.09
C GLY A 20 22.99 -7.40 45.95
N ASN A 21 22.23 -8.49 45.76
CA ASN A 21 22.50 -9.51 44.75
C ASN A 21 21.53 -9.27 43.58
N VAL A 22 22.01 -8.46 42.61
CA VAL A 22 21.29 -8.19 41.36
C VAL A 22 21.48 -9.37 40.44
N VAL A 23 20.40 -9.92 39.90
CA VAL A 23 20.44 -11.06 38.98
C VAL A 23 19.52 -10.82 37.81
N ILE A 24 19.82 -11.41 36.66
CA ILE A 24 18.85 -11.53 35.57
C ILE A 24 17.80 -12.54 36.01
N THR A 25 16.52 -12.22 35.88
CA THR A 25 15.40 -13.10 36.28
C THR A 25 14.58 -13.58 35.11
N GLU A 26 14.45 -12.80 34.05
CA GLU A 26 13.58 -13.13 32.93
C GLU A 26 14.06 -12.43 31.65
N ILE A 27 13.95 -13.11 30.50
CA ILE A 27 14.30 -12.56 29.18
C ILE A 27 13.20 -12.92 28.19
N ALA A 28 12.77 -11.98 27.36
CA ALA A 28 11.98 -12.26 26.17
C ALA A 28 12.77 -11.88 24.92
N ASP A 29 13.10 -12.87 24.09
CA ASP A 29 13.92 -12.72 22.87
C ASP A 29 13.09 -12.50 21.60
N LYS A 30 11.76 -12.46 21.73
CA LYS A 30 10.81 -12.18 20.64
C LYS A 30 9.70 -11.23 21.08
N GLY A 31 9.87 -10.56 22.23
CA GLY A 31 8.82 -9.81 22.91
C GLY A 31 7.64 -10.64 23.40
N THR A 32 6.70 -9.99 24.11
CA THR A 32 5.59 -10.70 24.78
C THR A 32 4.22 -10.15 24.48
N SER A 33 3.97 -8.89 24.82
CA SER A 33 2.73 -8.19 24.46
C SER A 33 3.10 -6.80 24.01
N ARG A 34 2.26 -6.17 23.18
CA ARG A 34 2.50 -4.78 22.78
C ARG A 34 2.45 -3.80 23.98
N ASP A 35 1.86 -4.19 25.12
CA ASP A 35 1.87 -3.38 26.36
C ASP A 35 3.22 -3.46 27.11
N VAL A 36 4.07 -4.44 26.79
CA VAL A 36 5.40 -4.63 27.41
C VAL A 36 6.45 -4.30 26.36
N CYS A 37 7.20 -3.22 26.58
CA CYS A 37 8.26 -2.77 25.67
C CYS A 37 7.80 -2.64 24.21
N ASN A 38 6.53 -2.30 23.94
CA ASN A 38 5.97 -2.24 22.59
C ASN A 38 6.11 -3.55 21.78
N GLY A 39 6.15 -4.69 22.47
CA GLY A 39 6.37 -6.00 21.85
C GLY A 39 7.81 -6.26 21.41
N LYS A 40 8.77 -5.41 21.81
CA LYS A 40 10.20 -5.62 21.62
C LYS A 40 10.77 -6.60 22.63
N ASP A 41 11.99 -7.05 22.38
CA ASP A 41 12.77 -7.87 23.29
C ASP A 41 13.04 -7.12 24.60
N TRP A 42 13.17 -7.87 25.69
CA TRP A 42 13.44 -7.25 26.98
C TRP A 42 14.16 -8.19 27.94
N ILE A 43 14.86 -7.57 28.91
CA ILE A 43 15.62 -8.25 29.95
C ILE A 43 15.17 -7.69 31.30
N GLU A 44 14.89 -8.57 32.25
CA GLU A 44 14.54 -8.19 33.61
C GLU A 44 15.68 -8.45 34.59
N LEU A 45 15.97 -7.45 35.42
CA LEU A 45 16.87 -7.55 36.56
C LEU A 45 16.09 -7.47 37.87
N TYR A 46 16.52 -8.24 38.87
CA TYR A 46 15.94 -8.20 40.20
C TYR A 46 17.01 -7.97 41.28
N ASN A 47 16.75 -7.03 42.19
CA ASN A 47 17.58 -6.84 43.37
C ASN A 47 17.04 -7.65 44.57
N SER A 48 17.60 -8.84 44.75
CA SER A 48 17.24 -9.72 45.89
C SER A 48 17.80 -9.27 47.24
N GLY A 49 18.57 -8.17 47.28
CA GLY A 49 19.11 -7.58 48.51
C GLY A 49 18.09 -6.81 49.35
N ASP A 50 18.45 -6.52 50.59
CA ASP A 50 17.68 -5.71 51.55
C ASP A 50 17.99 -4.19 51.49
N ALA A 51 18.80 -3.78 50.51
CA ALA A 51 19.20 -2.39 50.27
C ALA A 51 19.20 -2.06 48.77
N ALA A 52 19.01 -0.78 48.45
CA ALA A 52 19.12 -0.27 47.08
C ALA A 52 20.54 -0.48 46.51
N VAL A 53 20.62 -0.83 45.23
CA VAL A 53 21.87 -1.07 44.50
C VAL A 53 22.01 -0.05 43.38
N SER A 54 23.14 0.66 43.36
CA SER A 54 23.55 1.44 42.19
C SER A 54 24.11 0.52 41.12
N LEU A 55 23.68 0.75 39.87
CA LEU A 55 24.17 0.04 38.70
C LEU A 55 25.35 0.76 38.04
N ASP A 56 25.92 1.79 38.67
CA ASP A 56 27.16 2.42 38.19
C ASP A 56 28.29 1.37 38.07
N GLY A 57 28.92 1.34 36.90
CA GLY A 57 29.96 0.37 36.55
C GLY A 57 29.46 -1.05 36.28
N TYR A 58 28.15 -1.27 36.19
CA TYR A 58 27.60 -2.50 35.60
C TYR A 58 27.62 -2.41 34.07
N VAL A 59 27.82 -3.57 33.43
CA VAL A 59 27.79 -3.70 31.97
C VAL A 59 27.02 -4.97 31.61
N LEU A 60 26.15 -4.87 30.62
CA LEU A 60 25.37 -5.96 30.05
C LEU A 60 25.84 -6.21 28.62
N HIS A 61 26.05 -7.46 28.23
CA HIS A 61 26.45 -7.80 26.86
C HIS A 61 25.89 -9.16 26.44
N ASP A 62 25.78 -9.37 25.13
CA ASP A 62 25.46 -10.64 24.48
C ASP A 62 26.71 -11.52 24.32
N ASP A 63 26.65 -12.54 23.46
CA ASP A 63 27.77 -13.44 23.19
C ASP A 63 28.94 -12.77 22.42
N LYS A 64 28.75 -11.59 21.82
CA LYS A 64 29.83 -10.78 21.19
C LYS A 64 30.80 -10.21 22.23
N GLY A 65 30.39 -10.16 23.49
CA GLY A 65 31.25 -9.88 24.64
C GLY A 65 31.38 -8.41 25.02
N VAL A 66 31.95 -8.15 26.20
CA VAL A 66 32.01 -6.82 26.84
C VAL A 66 32.82 -5.75 26.08
N VAL A 67 33.68 -6.14 25.16
CA VAL A 67 34.49 -5.19 24.36
C VAL A 67 33.81 -4.79 23.04
N HIS A 68 32.66 -5.40 22.73
CA HIS A 68 31.87 -5.05 21.57
C HIS A 68 31.27 -3.65 21.73
N GLU A 69 31.09 -2.93 20.62
CA GLU A 69 30.58 -1.56 20.65
C GLU A 69 29.13 -1.46 21.13
N GLU A 70 28.37 -2.54 21.00
CA GLU A 70 26.98 -2.66 21.47
C GLU A 70 26.88 -3.04 22.96
N ALA A 71 27.98 -3.33 23.67
CA ALA A 71 27.94 -3.66 25.08
C ALA A 71 27.33 -2.50 25.90
N PHE A 72 26.25 -2.79 26.63
CA PHE A 72 25.43 -1.77 27.29
C PHE A 72 25.97 -1.43 28.67
N SER A 73 26.36 -0.18 28.87
CA SER A 73 26.76 0.36 30.18
C SER A 73 25.63 1.17 30.80
N PHE A 74 25.32 0.90 32.07
CA PHE A 74 24.21 1.59 32.74
C PHE A 74 24.54 3.08 33.00
N PRO A 75 23.54 3.97 32.92
CA PRO A 75 23.68 5.37 33.33
C PRO A 75 24.12 5.50 34.79
N LEU A 76 24.83 6.59 35.11
CA LEU A 76 25.41 6.85 36.44
C LEU A 76 24.38 6.92 37.57
N ASP A 77 23.14 7.29 37.25
CA ASP A 77 22.02 7.42 38.17
C ASP A 77 21.08 6.19 38.18
N ALA A 78 21.42 5.14 37.42
CA ALA A 78 20.64 3.90 37.41
C ALA A 78 20.74 3.18 38.77
N MET A 79 19.58 2.85 39.33
CA MET A 79 19.43 2.26 40.66
C MET A 79 18.29 1.24 40.65
N ILE A 80 18.44 0.16 41.41
CA ILE A 80 17.35 -0.78 41.73
C ILE A 80 17.14 -0.77 43.25
N GLU A 81 15.95 -0.38 43.69
CA GLU A 81 15.58 -0.41 45.11
C GLU A 81 15.56 -1.86 45.65
N SER A 82 15.53 -2.01 46.97
CA SER A 82 15.49 -3.33 47.60
C SER A 82 14.22 -4.10 47.24
N GLN A 83 14.35 -5.36 46.82
CA GLN A 83 13.23 -6.22 46.41
C GLN A 83 12.42 -5.66 45.23
N GLU A 84 13.01 -4.78 44.42
CA GLU A 84 12.38 -4.24 43.21
C GLU A 84 13.01 -4.83 41.94
N TYR A 85 12.24 -4.70 40.86
CA TYR A 85 12.59 -5.17 39.51
C TYR A 85 12.94 -3.99 38.61
N LEU A 86 13.79 -4.23 37.63
CA LEU A 86 14.13 -3.30 36.56
C LEU A 86 13.97 -4.00 35.21
N LEU A 87 13.03 -3.51 34.41
CA LEU A 87 12.80 -3.98 33.06
C LEU A 87 13.61 -3.15 32.06
N LEU A 88 14.39 -3.80 31.22
CA LEU A 88 15.20 -3.19 30.17
C LEU A 88 14.61 -3.57 28.81
N CYS A 89 13.95 -2.62 28.15
CA CYS A 89 13.43 -2.79 26.79
C CYS A 89 14.58 -2.62 25.79
N VAL A 90 14.80 -3.59 24.90
CA VAL A 90 15.88 -3.59 23.91
C VAL A 90 15.47 -2.80 22.67
N GLU A 91 16.40 -2.05 22.08
CA GLU A 91 16.20 -1.21 20.88
C GLU A 91 15.00 -0.25 21.02
N MET A 92 14.75 0.23 22.25
CA MET A 92 13.65 1.12 22.55
C MET A 92 14.02 2.56 22.18
N MET A 93 13.13 3.18 21.39
CA MET A 93 13.25 4.57 20.96
C MET A 93 12.27 5.45 21.73
N LEU A 94 12.68 6.69 22.02
CA LEU A 94 11.88 7.68 22.73
C LEU A 94 11.02 8.53 21.77
N ASP A 95 11.32 8.51 20.48
CA ASP A 95 10.64 9.27 19.44
C ASP A 95 10.18 8.39 18.26
N GLU A 96 9.17 8.89 17.54
CA GLU A 96 8.51 8.17 16.44
C GLU A 96 9.35 8.14 15.15
N ASP A 97 10.38 8.99 15.04
CA ASP A 97 11.32 9.05 13.91
C ASP A 97 12.60 8.22 14.15
N ASN A 98 12.67 7.48 15.27
CA ASN A 98 13.81 6.67 15.68
C ASN A 98 15.13 7.48 15.73
N SER A 99 15.08 8.74 16.14
CA SER A 99 16.27 9.59 16.26
C SER A 99 16.88 9.59 17.66
N LEU A 100 16.09 9.23 18.68
CA LEU A 100 16.46 9.29 20.09
C LEU A 100 16.26 7.94 20.79
N VAL A 101 17.36 7.33 21.19
CA VAL A 101 17.40 6.06 21.93
C VAL A 101 17.06 6.29 23.41
N ASP A 102 16.30 5.37 24.02
CA ASP A 102 16.12 5.37 25.48
C ASP A 102 17.47 5.07 26.18
N PRO A 103 17.98 5.95 27.06
CA PRO A 103 19.26 5.74 27.74
C PRO A 103 19.31 4.50 28.63
N MET A 104 18.16 3.91 28.98
CA MET A 104 18.07 2.64 29.71
C MET A 104 17.92 1.42 28.80
N SER A 105 18.02 1.58 27.48
CA SER A 105 17.78 0.54 26.49
C SER A 105 19.07 -0.04 25.89
N PRO A 106 19.35 -1.35 26.10
CA PRO A 106 20.38 -2.05 25.36
C PRO A 106 20.07 -2.04 23.85
N GLN A 107 21.11 -1.90 23.01
CA GLN A 107 20.96 -1.79 21.54
C GLN A 107 21.45 -3.02 20.78
N PHE A 108 21.79 -4.10 21.48
CA PHE A 108 22.01 -5.40 20.85
C PHE A 108 20.69 -6.17 20.81
N GLY A 109 20.33 -6.76 19.67
CA GLY A 109 19.19 -7.68 19.57
C GLY A 109 19.42 -8.97 20.36
N ILE A 110 18.34 -9.70 20.67
CA ILE A 110 18.42 -10.99 21.38
C ILE A 110 17.99 -12.13 20.45
N GLY A 111 18.91 -13.03 20.16
CA GLY A 111 18.72 -14.27 19.42
C GLY A 111 18.69 -15.51 20.30
N GLY A 112 18.20 -16.62 19.74
CA GLY A 112 18.22 -17.91 20.44
C GLY A 112 19.64 -18.40 20.77
N ASP A 113 20.63 -18.05 19.96
CA ASP A 113 22.01 -18.48 20.22
C ASP A 113 22.74 -17.58 21.25
N ASP A 114 22.11 -16.48 21.69
CA ASP A 114 22.77 -15.45 22.49
C ASP A 114 22.89 -15.85 23.96
N THR A 115 23.99 -15.41 24.57
CA THR A 115 24.21 -15.52 26.02
C THR A 115 24.35 -14.15 26.63
N ILE A 116 23.34 -13.74 27.39
CA ILE A 116 23.30 -12.44 28.05
C ILE A 116 24.07 -12.51 29.37
N THR A 117 25.04 -11.62 29.55
CA THR A 117 25.89 -11.57 30.74
C THR A 117 25.88 -10.18 31.37
N LEU A 118 25.55 -10.14 32.66
CA LEU A 118 25.66 -8.98 33.52
C LEU A 118 27.00 -9.02 34.27
N LEU A 119 27.82 -8.00 34.07
CA LEU A 119 29.10 -7.78 34.72
C LEU A 119 29.03 -6.60 35.68
N ARG A 120 29.92 -6.58 36.67
CA ARG A 120 30.15 -5.44 37.56
C ARG A 120 31.63 -5.13 37.67
N ALA A 121 31.99 -3.86 37.60
CA ALA A 121 33.30 -3.36 37.94
C ALA A 121 33.57 -3.47 39.46
N VAL A 122 34.63 -4.20 39.83
CA VAL A 122 35.12 -4.31 41.21
C VAL A 122 36.51 -3.68 41.27
N THR A 123 36.69 -2.71 42.17
CA THR A 123 37.99 -2.10 42.46
C THR A 123 38.63 -2.82 43.65
N GLU A 124 39.65 -3.63 43.39
CA GLU A 124 40.47 -4.21 44.46
C GLU A 124 41.61 -3.26 44.81
N THR A 125 41.59 -2.71 46.03
CA THR A 125 42.74 -1.98 46.58
C THR A 125 43.66 -2.95 47.29
N THR A 126 44.85 -3.22 46.75
CA THR A 126 45.89 -3.98 47.46
C THR A 126 46.82 -3.03 48.21
N GLU A 127 46.99 -3.25 49.52
CA GLU A 127 48.01 -2.55 50.32
C GLU A 127 49.33 -3.33 50.23
N ALA A 128 50.29 -2.83 49.45
CA ALA A 128 51.66 -3.34 49.50
C ALA A 128 52.38 -2.75 50.72
N ALA A 129 52.63 -3.56 51.74
CA ALA A 129 53.46 -3.18 52.88
C ALA A 129 54.94 -3.14 52.47
N ASN A 130 55.47 -1.95 52.17
CA ASN A 130 56.91 -1.71 52.14
C ASN A 130 57.29 -0.90 53.39
N ASP A 131 58.05 -1.53 54.29
CA ASP A 131 58.79 -0.86 55.36
C ASP A 131 59.87 0.03 54.74
N THR A 132 59.53 1.27 54.37
CA THR A 132 60.40 2.45 54.33
C THR A 132 59.61 3.65 53.81
N GLU A 133 59.83 4.82 54.41
CA GLU A 133 59.18 6.09 54.06
C GLU A 133 59.32 6.43 52.55
N ALA A 134 58.32 6.04 51.77
CA ALA A 134 58.07 6.51 50.42
C ALA A 134 56.55 6.50 50.16
N VAL A 135 56.10 7.48 49.37
CA VAL A 135 54.69 7.71 49.01
C VAL A 135 54.01 6.40 48.59
N VAL A 136 52.92 6.05 49.27
CA VAL A 136 52.06 4.92 48.91
C VAL A 136 51.30 5.29 47.64
N GLU A 137 51.74 4.79 46.50
CA GLU A 137 50.94 4.82 45.27
C GLU A 137 49.97 3.63 45.33
N LYS A 138 48.69 3.90 45.62
CA LYS A 138 47.64 2.89 45.53
C LYS A 138 47.40 2.58 44.05
N ALA A 139 47.90 1.45 43.57
CA ALA A 139 47.44 0.90 42.30
C ALA A 139 46.02 0.33 42.51
N SER A 140 45.03 0.95 41.87
CA SER A 140 43.66 0.42 41.79
C SER A 140 43.51 -0.25 40.43
N ALA A 141 43.32 -1.57 40.43
CA ALA A 141 42.94 -2.31 39.22
C ALA A 141 41.43 -2.56 39.27
N THR A 142 40.70 -2.01 38.31
CA THR A 142 39.28 -2.29 38.12
C THR A 142 39.16 -3.60 37.33
N THR A 143 38.54 -4.62 37.93
CA THR A 143 38.30 -5.91 37.28
C THR A 143 36.80 -6.11 37.13
N LEU A 144 36.34 -6.57 35.96
CA LEU A 144 34.94 -6.93 35.75
C LEU A 144 34.69 -8.34 36.26
N VAL A 145 33.63 -8.51 37.05
CA VAL A 145 33.21 -9.80 37.61
C VAL A 145 31.82 -10.13 37.08
N VAL A 146 31.61 -11.38 36.67
CA VAL A 146 30.30 -11.89 36.27
C VAL A 146 29.37 -11.92 37.48
N VAL A 147 28.24 -11.24 37.33
CA VAL A 147 27.17 -11.17 38.32
C VAL A 147 26.09 -12.19 37.99
N SER A 148 25.65 -12.22 36.72
CA SER A 148 24.61 -13.12 36.25
C SER A 148 24.83 -13.42 34.77
N THR A 149 24.50 -14.64 34.35
CA THR A 149 24.59 -15.05 32.95
C THR A 149 23.39 -15.94 32.63
N VAL A 150 22.75 -15.69 31.49
CA VAL A 150 21.61 -16.45 30.98
C VAL A 150 21.83 -16.74 29.51
N GLY A 151 21.61 -17.99 29.12
CA GLY A 151 21.75 -18.45 27.74
C GLY A 151 22.81 -19.54 27.57
N PRO A 152 22.97 -20.08 26.35
CA PRO A 152 22.19 -19.78 25.15
C PRO A 152 20.69 -20.05 25.36
N LEU A 153 19.83 -19.24 24.74
CA LEU A 153 18.37 -19.30 24.87
C LEU A 153 17.82 -20.49 24.06
N PRO A 154 17.24 -21.54 24.68
CA PRO A 154 16.75 -22.69 23.93
C PRO A 154 15.78 -22.26 22.83
N ASN A 155 16.00 -22.68 21.58
CA ASN A 155 15.12 -22.29 20.48
C ASN A 155 13.66 -22.73 20.76
N THR A 156 12.73 -21.77 20.83
CA THR A 156 11.30 -21.99 21.05
C THR A 156 10.50 -22.18 19.77
N ASN A 157 11.16 -22.24 18.61
CA ASN A 157 10.56 -22.02 17.29
C ASN A 157 9.93 -20.61 17.19
N SER A 158 10.61 -19.58 17.68
CA SER A 158 10.25 -18.16 17.46
C SER A 158 8.91 -17.72 18.06
N ARG A 159 8.55 -18.19 19.26
CA ARG A 159 7.23 -17.88 19.85
C ARG A 159 7.18 -16.48 20.45
N PHE A 160 6.28 -15.63 19.94
CA PHE A 160 5.87 -14.38 20.59
C PHE A 160 5.03 -14.68 21.84
N GLY A 161 5.14 -13.88 22.90
CA GLY A 161 4.29 -14.04 24.10
C GLY A 161 4.83 -14.95 25.19
N VAL A 162 6.07 -15.44 25.05
CA VAL A 162 6.74 -16.29 26.04
C VAL A 162 8.03 -15.63 26.51
N SER A 163 8.53 -16.07 27.66
CA SER A 163 9.76 -15.57 28.25
C SER A 163 10.58 -16.72 28.84
N TYR A 164 11.90 -16.59 28.84
CA TYR A 164 12.85 -17.49 29.48
C TYR A 164 13.09 -16.99 30.90
N ALA A 165 12.40 -17.61 31.86
CA ALA A 165 12.30 -17.14 33.24
C ALA A 165 13.05 -18.07 34.18
N LEU A 166 13.72 -17.49 35.19
CA LEU A 166 14.30 -18.22 36.31
C LEU A 166 13.18 -18.83 37.16
N ASP A 167 13.08 -20.14 37.15
CA ASP A 167 12.11 -20.88 37.96
C ASP A 167 12.47 -20.78 39.45
N PRO A 168 11.58 -20.22 40.30
CA PRO A 168 11.86 -20.06 41.72
C PRO A 168 11.98 -21.39 42.49
N ASP A 169 11.40 -22.48 41.97
CA ASP A 169 11.41 -23.79 42.62
C ASP A 169 12.66 -24.62 42.25
N THR A 170 13.11 -24.51 41.00
CA THR A 170 14.26 -25.30 40.50
C THR A 170 15.56 -24.51 40.40
N ASN A 171 15.49 -23.16 40.44
CA ASN A 171 16.60 -22.25 40.22
C ASN A 171 17.31 -22.50 38.87
N GLN A 172 16.54 -22.91 37.86
CA GLN A 172 16.95 -23.08 36.48
C GLN A 172 16.08 -22.18 35.59
N PHE A 173 16.65 -21.69 34.49
CA PHE A 173 15.85 -20.98 33.51
C PHE A 173 15.03 -21.97 32.68
N THR A 174 13.76 -21.65 32.46
CA THR A 174 12.86 -22.39 31.58
C THR A 174 11.92 -21.42 30.88
N TYR A 175 11.45 -21.78 29.70
CA TYR A 175 10.42 -21.00 29.05
C TYR A 175 9.08 -21.15 29.75
N THR A 176 8.34 -20.04 29.81
CA THR A 176 6.98 -19.98 30.33
C THR A 176 6.06 -19.19 29.40
N GLN A 177 4.77 -19.55 29.36
CA GLN A 177 3.75 -18.73 28.68
C GLN A 177 3.26 -17.56 29.50
N THR A 178 3.74 -17.38 30.72
CA THR A 178 3.25 -16.35 31.62
C THR A 178 4.39 -15.41 31.95
N PRO A 179 4.79 -14.54 31.00
CA PRO A 179 5.75 -13.49 31.32
C PRO A 179 5.26 -12.62 32.46
N THR A 180 6.15 -12.28 33.38
CA THR A 180 5.81 -11.54 34.60
C THR A 180 6.71 -10.32 34.80
N PRO A 181 6.82 -9.41 33.81
CA PRO A 181 7.67 -8.24 33.95
C PRO A 181 7.26 -7.38 35.16
N GLY A 182 8.24 -7.07 36.00
CA GLY A 182 8.07 -6.31 37.25
C GLY A 182 7.54 -7.14 38.42
N ALA A 183 7.51 -8.48 38.33
CA ALA A 183 6.90 -9.34 39.35
C ALA A 183 7.63 -10.69 39.49
N PRO A 184 7.36 -11.46 40.56
CA PRO A 184 7.92 -12.80 40.69
C PRO A 184 7.51 -13.74 39.56
N ASN A 185 8.50 -14.42 38.97
CA ASN A 185 8.33 -15.39 37.91
C ASN A 185 7.27 -16.46 38.20
N VAL A 186 6.37 -16.65 37.25
CA VAL A 186 5.38 -17.74 37.27
C VAL A 186 5.70 -18.70 36.14
N ILE A 187 6.01 -19.95 36.47
CA ILE A 187 6.31 -20.97 35.46
C ILE A 187 5.03 -21.73 35.08
N SER A 188 4.66 -21.61 33.81
CA SER A 188 3.59 -22.34 33.14
C SER A 188 4.11 -23.10 31.92
N GLU A 189 3.61 -24.32 31.69
CA GLU A 189 3.96 -25.14 30.52
C GLU A 189 3.66 -24.38 29.23
N LEU A 190 4.47 -24.52 28.17
CA LEU A 190 4.22 -23.92 26.86
C LEU A 190 3.05 -24.57 26.11
N LEU A 191 2.26 -23.76 25.37
CA LEU A 191 1.20 -24.29 24.51
C LEU A 191 1.84 -25.12 23.42
N THR A 192 1.13 -26.09 22.89
CA THR A 192 1.48 -26.57 21.55
C THR A 192 1.29 -25.42 20.54
N GLU A 193 2.01 -25.48 19.42
CA GLU A 193 1.85 -24.50 18.34
C GLU A 193 0.40 -24.42 17.87
N ALA A 194 -0.27 -25.57 17.74
CA ALA A 194 -1.69 -25.64 17.38
C ALA A 194 -2.62 -24.92 18.39
N GLU A 195 -2.34 -25.04 19.69
CA GLU A 195 -3.11 -24.35 20.73
C GLU A 195 -2.85 -22.84 20.73
N LEU A 196 -1.60 -22.41 20.52
CA LEU A 196 -1.25 -20.99 20.40
C LEU A 196 -1.96 -20.35 19.21
N LEU A 197 -1.87 -20.97 18.04
CA LEU A 197 -2.54 -20.52 16.81
C LEU A 197 -4.06 -20.46 17.00
N ALA A 198 -4.65 -21.47 17.66
CA ALA A 198 -6.07 -21.47 17.97
C ALA A 198 -6.46 -20.32 18.91
N ASN A 199 -5.64 -20.01 19.91
CA ASN A 199 -5.88 -18.91 20.83
C ASN A 199 -5.78 -17.54 20.13
N ILE A 200 -4.76 -17.32 19.30
CA ILE A 200 -4.61 -16.09 18.50
C ILE A 200 -5.83 -15.90 17.59
N ARG A 201 -6.19 -16.91 16.81
CA ARG A 201 -7.36 -16.84 15.91
C ARG A 201 -8.66 -16.62 16.69
N SER A 202 -8.82 -17.24 17.85
CA SER A 202 -9.99 -17.03 18.70
C SER A 202 -10.05 -15.60 19.26
N ALA A 203 -8.92 -15.01 19.65
CA ALA A 203 -8.85 -13.64 20.14
C ALA A 203 -9.18 -12.62 19.04
N LEU A 204 -8.57 -12.76 17.86
CA LEU A 204 -8.86 -11.92 16.70
C LEU A 204 -10.32 -12.06 16.24
N LYS A 205 -10.88 -13.27 16.30
CA LYS A 205 -12.30 -13.48 16.06
C LYS A 205 -13.17 -12.75 17.08
N ALA A 206 -12.84 -12.86 18.37
CA ALA A 206 -13.58 -12.16 19.41
C ALA A 206 -13.53 -10.63 19.23
N GLN A 207 -12.38 -10.08 18.84
CA GLN A 207 -12.23 -8.66 18.47
C GLN A 207 -13.10 -8.30 17.26
N ASN A 208 -13.10 -9.10 16.19
CA ASN A 208 -13.94 -8.88 15.01
C ASN A 208 -15.44 -8.87 15.36
N ASP A 209 -15.88 -9.79 16.23
CA ASP A 209 -17.28 -9.95 16.64
C ASP A 209 -17.81 -8.71 17.40
N LEU A 210 -16.93 -7.91 18.03
CA LEU A 210 -17.32 -6.64 18.67
C LEU A 210 -17.90 -5.64 17.65
N GLY A 211 -17.41 -5.67 16.41
CA GLY A 211 -17.80 -4.74 15.35
C GLY A 211 -19.06 -5.13 14.59
N THR A 212 -19.54 -6.37 14.70
CA THR A 212 -20.62 -6.90 13.85
C THR A 212 -21.90 -6.07 13.92
N LYS A 213 -22.37 -5.75 15.14
CA LYS A 213 -23.53 -4.88 15.35
C LYS A 213 -23.23 -3.43 15.00
N PHE A 214 -22.06 -2.95 15.44
CA PHE A 214 -21.65 -1.57 15.20
C PHE A 214 -21.55 -1.26 13.70
N PHE A 215 -20.99 -2.10 12.85
CA PHE A 215 -20.96 -1.85 11.40
C PHE A 215 -22.23 -2.32 10.67
N GLY A 216 -23.15 -2.98 11.37
CA GLY A 216 -24.40 -3.50 10.79
C GLY A 216 -24.15 -4.54 9.69
N MET A 217 -23.09 -5.33 9.80
CA MET A 217 -22.60 -6.25 8.76
C MET A 217 -21.99 -7.50 9.40
N ASP A 218 -22.47 -8.69 8.99
CA ASP A 218 -21.83 -9.96 9.34
C ASP A 218 -20.61 -10.25 8.42
N ASP A 219 -19.81 -11.26 8.75
CA ASP A 219 -18.59 -11.61 8.00
C ASP A 219 -18.85 -12.02 6.54
N ARG A 220 -20.11 -12.24 6.15
CA ARG A 220 -20.54 -12.60 4.79
C ARG A 220 -21.19 -11.43 4.06
N GLY A 221 -21.21 -10.24 4.65
CA GLY A 221 -21.81 -9.04 4.07
C GLY A 221 -23.33 -8.94 4.13
N TYR A 222 -23.98 -9.71 5.00
CA TYR A 222 -25.42 -9.56 5.26
C TYR A 222 -25.69 -8.49 6.33
N PRO A 223 -26.81 -7.77 6.24
CA PRO A 223 -27.15 -6.72 7.20
C PRO A 223 -27.42 -7.32 8.58
N VAL A 224 -26.86 -6.66 9.60
CA VAL A 224 -27.14 -6.94 11.01
C VAL A 224 -27.90 -5.74 11.55
N LEU A 225 -29.20 -5.92 11.79
CA LEU A 225 -30.08 -4.87 12.31
C LEU A 225 -29.94 -4.76 13.82
N ASP A 226 -29.79 -3.53 14.31
CA ASP A 226 -29.74 -3.22 15.74
C ASP A 226 -30.30 -1.81 15.97
N ASP A 227 -31.26 -1.68 16.89
CA ASP A 227 -31.93 -0.41 17.19
C ASP A 227 -30.98 0.60 17.88
N GLU A 228 -29.84 0.13 18.43
CA GLU A 228 -28.83 0.98 19.05
C GLU A 228 -28.07 1.82 18.01
N PHE A 229 -27.88 1.28 16.81
CA PHE A 229 -27.01 1.86 15.78
C PHE A 229 -27.80 2.25 14.49
N PRO A 230 -28.37 3.46 14.43
CA PRO A 230 -29.09 3.96 13.24
C PRO A 230 -28.13 4.21 12.07
N ALA A 231 -28.67 4.38 10.85
CA ALA A 231 -27.86 4.52 9.63
C ALA A 231 -26.71 5.54 9.73
N VAL A 232 -26.90 6.64 10.48
CA VAL A 232 -25.89 7.67 10.72
C VAL A 232 -25.67 7.88 12.22
N LEU A 233 -24.42 7.94 12.65
CA LEU A 233 -24.01 8.32 14.02
C LEU A 233 -23.27 9.67 14.04
N ASP A 234 -23.25 10.32 15.19
CA ASP A 234 -22.42 11.51 15.42
C ASP A 234 -21.14 11.10 16.15
N LEU A 235 -19.99 11.29 15.51
CA LEU A 235 -18.68 11.17 16.15
C LEU A 235 -18.23 12.54 16.62
N GLN A 236 -18.14 12.71 17.93
CA GLN A 236 -17.66 13.92 18.59
C GLN A 236 -16.24 13.69 19.11
N VAL A 237 -15.30 14.49 18.63
CA VAL A 237 -13.89 14.46 19.03
C VAL A 237 -13.54 15.78 19.71
N SER A 238 -12.87 15.71 20.87
CA SER A 238 -12.33 16.89 21.53
C SER A 238 -10.80 16.82 21.55
N MET A 239 -10.13 17.91 21.21
CA MET A 239 -8.68 18.03 21.24
C MET A 239 -8.25 19.45 21.62
N ALA A 240 -6.97 19.64 21.97
CA ALA A 240 -6.46 20.97 22.28
C ALA A 240 -6.55 21.89 21.04
N GLU A 241 -6.90 23.16 21.25
CA GLU A 241 -7.09 24.10 20.13
C GLU A 241 -5.78 24.38 19.38
N GLU A 242 -4.64 24.34 20.09
CA GLU A 242 -3.31 24.48 19.49
C GLU A 242 -2.98 23.30 18.57
N ASP A 243 -3.28 22.07 19.01
CA ASP A 243 -3.08 20.85 18.23
C ASP A 243 -4.01 20.83 17.01
N PHE A 244 -5.28 21.19 17.19
CA PHE A 244 -6.24 21.29 16.09
C PHE A 244 -5.79 22.31 15.05
N SER A 245 -5.42 23.51 15.49
CA SER A 245 -4.95 24.58 14.60
C SER A 245 -3.68 24.18 13.84
N ALA A 246 -2.72 23.54 14.52
CA ALA A 246 -1.50 23.05 13.90
C ALA A 246 -1.78 21.94 12.88
N MET A 247 -2.66 20.99 13.19
CA MET A 247 -3.06 19.93 12.27
C MET A 247 -3.71 20.50 11.01
N MET A 248 -4.64 21.45 11.17
CA MET A 248 -5.37 22.01 10.03
C MET A 248 -4.49 22.94 9.17
N ALA A 249 -3.61 23.73 9.79
CA ALA A 249 -2.68 24.59 9.05
C ALA A 249 -1.67 23.79 8.21
N ASN A 250 -1.34 22.59 8.68
CA ASN A 250 -0.35 21.70 8.08
C ASN A 250 -0.98 20.37 7.64
N ALA A 251 -2.21 20.40 7.14
CA ALA A 251 -2.98 19.19 6.86
C ALA A 251 -2.32 18.29 5.81
N SER A 252 -1.53 18.83 4.88
CA SER A 252 -0.77 18.04 3.90
C SER A 252 0.38 17.23 4.51
N TRP A 253 0.74 17.47 5.77
CA TRP A 253 1.82 16.74 6.45
C TRP A 253 1.36 15.41 7.04
N GLU A 254 0.05 15.17 7.19
CA GLU A 254 -0.50 13.91 7.73
C GLU A 254 0.12 13.49 9.08
N LEU A 255 0.43 14.46 9.95
CA LEU A 255 1.01 14.20 11.26
C LEU A 255 -0.06 13.97 12.32
N TYR A 256 0.18 12.98 13.18
CA TYR A 256 -0.68 12.72 14.31
C TYR A 256 -0.65 13.85 15.33
N LYS A 257 -1.83 14.20 15.81
CA LYS A 257 -2.07 15.04 16.98
C LYS A 257 -2.94 14.31 17.99
N PRO A 258 -2.73 14.51 19.29
CA PRO A 258 -3.54 13.86 20.30
C PRO A 258 -4.95 14.47 20.34
N PHE A 259 -5.96 13.62 20.53
CA PHE A 259 -7.28 14.05 20.98
C PHE A 259 -7.51 13.57 22.41
N SER A 260 -8.28 14.32 23.20
CA SER A 260 -8.52 14.01 24.62
C SER A 260 -9.71 13.09 24.86
N ASN A 261 -10.73 13.15 24.00
CA ASN A 261 -11.87 12.22 24.04
C ASN A 261 -12.49 12.03 22.65
N ALA A 262 -13.20 10.91 22.49
CA ALA A 262 -14.05 10.63 21.34
C ALA A 262 -15.34 9.96 21.83
N THR A 263 -16.49 10.34 21.27
CA THR A 263 -17.80 9.82 21.66
C THR A 263 -18.67 9.60 20.42
N LEU A 264 -19.38 8.47 20.37
CA LEU A 264 -20.43 8.21 19.39
C LEU A 264 -21.80 8.42 20.02
N VAL A 265 -22.61 9.23 19.36
CA VAL A 265 -23.97 9.56 19.79
C VAL A 265 -24.95 9.16 18.69
N ASN A 266 -26.04 8.52 19.10
CA ASN A 266 -27.19 8.29 18.23
C ASN A 266 -27.94 9.63 18.06
N PRO A 267 -27.98 10.23 16.85
CA PRO A 267 -28.54 11.56 16.64
C PRO A 267 -30.08 11.59 16.76
N GLU A 268 -30.74 10.44 16.63
CA GLU A 268 -32.21 10.33 16.73
C GLU A 268 -32.67 10.31 18.20
N THR A 269 -31.87 9.75 19.10
CA THR A 269 -32.22 9.57 20.52
C THR A 269 -31.41 10.46 21.47
N GLY A 270 -30.25 10.96 21.02
CA GLY A 270 -29.29 11.67 21.86
C GLY A 270 -28.52 10.77 22.83
N VAL A 271 -28.63 9.45 22.68
CA VAL A 271 -27.96 8.47 23.54
C VAL A 271 -26.51 8.26 23.09
N GLU A 272 -25.59 8.33 24.04
CA GLU A 272 -24.20 7.88 23.85
C GLU A 272 -24.15 6.36 23.73
N VAL A 273 -23.59 5.85 22.63
CA VAL A 273 -23.45 4.41 22.35
C VAL A 273 -22.01 3.92 22.54
N TRP A 274 -21.05 4.84 22.55
CA TRP A 274 -19.65 4.54 22.83
C TRP A 274 -18.94 5.81 23.26
N SER A 275 -18.03 5.72 24.22
CA SER A 275 -17.13 6.80 24.58
C SER A 275 -15.76 6.27 24.96
N ARG A 276 -14.77 7.11 24.70
CA ARG A 276 -13.38 6.96 25.11
C ARG A 276 -12.96 8.16 25.93
N THR A 277 -12.38 7.91 27.10
CA THR A 277 -11.90 8.95 28.02
C THR A 277 -10.37 9.04 28.11
N THR A 278 -9.63 8.12 27.49
CA THR A 278 -8.17 8.22 27.34
C THR A 278 -7.82 8.87 26.02
N ALA A 279 -6.65 9.52 25.95
CA ALA A 279 -6.22 10.17 24.72
C ALA A 279 -6.03 9.14 23.59
N GLY A 280 -6.36 9.52 22.36
CA GLY A 280 -5.99 8.81 21.14
C GLY A 280 -5.30 9.78 20.17
N GLN A 281 -5.07 9.36 18.92
CA GLN A 281 -4.43 10.20 17.92
C GLN A 281 -5.32 10.40 16.68
N ILE A 282 -5.25 11.58 16.08
CA ILE A 282 -5.93 11.94 14.84
C ILE A 282 -4.95 12.63 13.89
N ARG A 283 -5.09 12.37 12.59
CA ARG A 283 -4.40 13.10 11.53
C ARG A 283 -5.29 13.26 10.31
N SER A 284 -5.02 14.26 9.47
CA SER A 284 -5.47 14.25 8.08
C SER A 284 -4.84 13.06 7.35
N LYS A 285 -5.54 12.52 6.34
CA LYS A 285 -5.01 11.42 5.52
C LYS A 285 -5.60 11.35 4.13
N GLY A 286 -4.77 11.30 3.11
CA GLY A 286 -5.22 11.05 1.74
C GLY A 286 -4.29 11.66 0.70
N GLN A 287 -4.58 11.37 -0.57
CA GLN A 287 -3.88 11.97 -1.71
C GLN A 287 -4.81 13.01 -2.34
N SER A 288 -5.44 12.71 -3.48
CA SER A 288 -6.40 13.61 -4.14
C SER A 288 -7.56 14.00 -3.20
N SER A 289 -8.06 13.04 -2.41
CA SER A 289 -9.15 13.23 -1.45
C SER A 289 -8.81 14.16 -0.29
N LEU A 290 -7.54 14.49 -0.06
CA LEU A 290 -7.07 15.48 0.91
C LEU A 290 -6.62 16.76 0.21
N TRP A 291 -5.85 16.64 -0.86
CA TRP A 291 -5.28 17.77 -1.60
C TRP A 291 -6.38 18.65 -2.21
N MET A 292 -7.35 18.06 -2.91
CA MET A 292 -8.40 18.81 -3.61
C MET A 292 -9.29 19.61 -2.64
N PRO A 293 -9.79 19.04 -1.52
CA PRO A 293 -10.51 19.83 -0.52
C PRO A 293 -9.70 21.01 0.04
N LEU A 294 -8.40 20.83 0.30
CA LEU A 294 -7.55 21.90 0.83
C LEU A 294 -7.44 23.05 -0.18
N CYS A 295 -7.20 22.74 -1.45
CA CYS A 295 -7.14 23.75 -2.51
C CYS A 295 -8.48 24.49 -2.66
N LEU A 296 -9.59 23.77 -2.51
CA LEU A 296 -10.95 24.32 -2.60
C LEU A 296 -11.43 25.06 -1.33
N ASP A 297 -10.56 25.23 -0.32
CA ASP A 297 -10.91 25.83 0.98
C ASP A 297 -12.03 25.08 1.74
N SER A 298 -12.12 23.77 1.53
CA SER A 298 -13.09 22.90 2.21
C SER A 298 -12.51 22.37 3.51
N THR A 299 -13.30 22.46 4.59
CA THR A 299 -12.94 21.85 5.89
C THR A 299 -13.34 20.38 5.99
N ALA A 300 -14.07 19.85 4.99
CA ALA A 300 -14.51 18.46 4.90
C ALA A 300 -13.41 17.56 4.31
N ILE A 301 -12.27 17.52 4.99
CA ILE A 301 -11.10 16.72 4.60
C ILE A 301 -11.14 15.33 5.26
N PRO A 302 -10.47 14.30 4.69
CA PRO A 302 -10.39 12.97 5.27
C PRO A 302 -9.43 12.91 6.47
N PHE A 303 -9.74 12.02 7.42
CA PHE A 303 -8.94 11.80 8.62
C PHE A 303 -8.65 10.31 8.86
N GLN A 304 -7.58 10.02 9.59
CA GLN A 304 -7.35 8.74 10.25
C GLN A 304 -7.38 8.96 11.76
N LEU A 305 -8.10 8.11 12.49
CA LEU A 305 -8.08 8.06 13.94
C LEU A 305 -7.44 6.75 14.38
N ASP A 306 -6.56 6.86 15.38
CA ASP A 306 -5.93 5.75 16.08
C ASP A 306 -6.39 5.76 17.54
N PHE A 307 -7.02 4.66 17.94
CA PHE A 307 -7.51 4.44 19.29
C PHE A 307 -6.55 3.57 20.11
N SER A 308 -5.77 2.69 19.49
CA SER A 308 -5.01 1.68 20.23
C SER A 308 -3.59 2.13 20.58
N SER A 309 -2.99 3.06 19.84
CA SER A 309 -1.57 3.45 20.02
C SER A 309 -1.17 3.92 21.42
N ARG A 310 -2.14 4.38 22.22
CA ARG A 310 -1.93 4.85 23.61
C ARG A 310 -2.54 3.94 24.68
N ASP A 311 -3.46 3.07 24.30
CA ASP A 311 -4.16 2.13 25.20
C ASP A 311 -4.78 1.02 24.34
N LEU A 312 -4.12 -0.13 24.28
CA LEU A 312 -4.55 -1.27 23.46
C LEU A 312 -5.89 -1.87 23.91
N ASN A 313 -6.33 -1.59 25.14
CA ASN A 313 -7.59 -2.09 25.67
C ASN A 313 -8.80 -1.26 25.24
N GLN A 314 -8.58 -0.13 24.57
CA GLN A 314 -9.66 0.75 24.14
C GLN A 314 -9.70 0.86 22.61
N THR A 315 -10.51 0.00 22.00
CA THR A 315 -10.84 0.02 20.58
C THR A 315 -12.24 0.58 20.33
N LEU A 316 -12.51 1.02 19.11
CA LEU A 316 -13.85 1.34 18.64
C LEU A 316 -14.53 0.06 18.14
N PHE A 317 -15.22 -0.66 19.05
CA PHE A 317 -15.88 -1.93 18.73
C PHE A 317 -14.95 -2.93 18.03
N GLY A 318 -13.73 -3.08 18.55
CA GLY A 318 -12.69 -3.92 17.96
C GLY A 318 -11.75 -3.20 16.98
N ALA A 319 -12.17 -2.08 16.38
CA ALA A 319 -11.32 -1.31 15.49
C ALA A 319 -10.29 -0.48 16.27
N GLU A 320 -9.02 -0.74 16.02
CA GLU A 320 -7.85 -0.02 16.53
C GLU A 320 -7.65 1.29 15.78
N LYS A 321 -7.81 1.25 14.45
CA LYS A 321 -7.67 2.38 13.54
C LYS A 321 -8.86 2.45 12.59
N ILE A 322 -9.32 3.67 12.31
CA ILE A 322 -10.37 3.92 11.31
C ILE A 322 -9.98 5.07 10.39
N TYR A 323 -10.53 5.03 9.18
CA TYR A 323 -10.51 6.14 8.24
C TYR A 323 -11.87 6.83 8.25
N LEU A 324 -11.88 8.15 8.27
CA LEU A 324 -13.04 8.97 7.98
C LEU A 324 -12.88 9.47 6.55
N ARG A 325 -13.48 8.76 5.59
CA ARG A 325 -13.43 9.08 4.17
C ARG A 325 -14.54 10.08 3.81
N ASN A 326 -14.18 11.20 3.18
CA ASN A 326 -15.16 12.12 2.61
C ASN A 326 -15.76 11.53 1.32
N HIS A 327 -16.79 12.17 0.78
CA HIS A 327 -17.48 11.71 -0.43
C HIS A 327 -17.12 12.54 -1.67
N MET A 328 -15.93 13.14 -1.66
CA MET A 328 -15.40 13.77 -2.87
C MET A 328 -15.33 12.71 -3.97
N SER A 329 -15.97 12.99 -5.10
CA SER A 329 -16.15 12.08 -6.25
C SER A 329 -17.10 10.89 -6.02
N ASP A 330 -17.70 10.72 -4.84
CA ASP A 330 -18.76 9.73 -4.57
C ASP A 330 -20.15 10.38 -4.46
N TYR A 331 -20.80 10.67 -5.59
CA TYR A 331 -22.15 11.26 -5.59
C TYR A 331 -23.25 10.41 -4.93
N SER A 332 -23.02 9.10 -4.78
CA SER A 332 -23.97 8.20 -4.11
C SER A 332 -23.82 8.22 -2.60
N TYR A 333 -22.69 8.71 -2.08
CA TYR A 333 -22.30 8.56 -0.68
C TYR A 333 -22.34 7.10 -0.20
N MET A 334 -22.22 6.09 -1.06
CA MET A 334 -22.53 4.70 -0.69
C MET A 334 -21.56 3.68 -1.27
N ARG A 335 -20.64 4.07 -2.18
CA ARG A 335 -19.82 3.13 -2.94
C ARG A 335 -18.94 2.26 -2.05
N ASP A 336 -18.05 2.86 -1.27
CA ASP A 336 -17.15 2.11 -0.37
C ASP A 336 -17.94 1.10 0.49
N GLN A 337 -18.99 1.57 1.15
CA GLN A 337 -19.76 0.75 2.09
C GLN A 337 -20.43 -0.46 1.42
N TYR A 338 -20.95 -0.31 0.20
CA TYR A 338 -21.66 -1.40 -0.47
C TYR A 338 -20.79 -2.24 -1.40
N TYR A 339 -19.72 -1.70 -1.96
CA TYR A 339 -18.74 -2.49 -2.70
C TYR A 339 -18.06 -3.48 -1.76
N TYR A 340 -17.73 -3.08 -0.52
CA TYR A 340 -17.24 -4.04 0.48
C TYR A 340 -18.28 -5.08 0.90
N ARG A 341 -19.58 -4.73 0.95
CA ARG A 341 -20.65 -5.73 1.18
C ARG A 341 -20.75 -6.72 0.02
N MET A 342 -20.58 -6.26 -1.21
CA MET A 342 -20.55 -7.13 -2.40
C MET A 342 -19.33 -8.06 -2.39
N LEU A 343 -18.15 -7.54 -2.06
CA LEU A 343 -16.93 -8.33 -1.90
C LEU A 343 -17.12 -9.43 -0.86
N ALA A 344 -17.64 -9.10 0.33
CA ALA A 344 -17.92 -10.08 1.38
C ALA A 344 -18.90 -11.17 0.92
N ARG A 345 -19.99 -10.80 0.24
CA ARG A 345 -20.96 -11.76 -0.32
C ARG A 345 -20.38 -12.64 -1.43
N PHE A 346 -19.34 -12.14 -2.10
CA PHE A 346 -18.62 -12.88 -3.14
C PHE A 346 -17.40 -13.67 -2.61
N GLY A 347 -17.20 -13.67 -1.29
CA GLY A 347 -16.11 -14.41 -0.63
C GLY A 347 -14.74 -13.75 -0.82
N LEU A 348 -14.69 -12.45 -1.09
CA LEU A 348 -13.47 -11.68 -1.25
C LEU A 348 -13.14 -10.84 0.00
N PRO A 349 -11.87 -10.44 0.15
CA PRO A 349 -11.46 -9.57 1.24
C PRO A 349 -12.20 -8.24 1.20
N HIS A 350 -12.59 -7.75 2.37
CA HIS A 350 -13.44 -6.58 2.51
C HIS A 350 -13.17 -5.83 3.82
N LEU A 351 -13.60 -4.57 3.85
CA LEU A 351 -13.61 -3.70 5.02
C LEU A 351 -15.05 -3.43 5.46
N ARG A 352 -15.28 -3.14 6.74
CA ARG A 352 -16.58 -2.70 7.23
C ARG A 352 -16.62 -1.18 7.33
N GLY A 353 -17.79 -0.59 7.07
CA GLY A 353 -17.98 0.85 7.17
C GLY A 353 -19.38 1.27 7.59
N ARG A 354 -19.50 2.47 8.18
CA ARG A 354 -20.74 3.11 8.61
C ARG A 354 -20.71 4.61 8.31
N LYS A 355 -21.88 5.22 8.12
CA LYS A 355 -22.02 6.67 7.98
C LYS A 355 -21.95 7.39 9.31
N THR A 356 -21.15 8.44 9.33
CA THR A 356 -20.86 9.20 10.54
C THR A 356 -20.75 10.68 10.24
N ARG A 357 -21.44 11.53 11.00
CA ARG A 357 -21.16 12.97 11.03
C ARG A 357 -20.01 13.24 11.98
N LEU A 358 -19.01 13.98 11.52
CA LEU A 358 -17.85 14.32 12.34
C LEU A 358 -18.01 15.71 12.94
N TYR A 359 -17.76 15.81 14.25
CA TYR A 359 -17.62 17.05 14.98
C TYR A 359 -16.25 17.08 15.68
N ILE A 360 -15.44 18.11 15.44
CA ILE A 360 -14.19 18.34 16.17
C ILE A 360 -14.32 19.64 16.95
N ASN A 361 -14.10 19.59 18.27
CA ASN A 361 -14.30 20.74 19.17
C ASN A 361 -15.70 21.37 19.03
N GLY A 362 -16.72 20.53 18.81
CA GLY A 362 -18.11 20.94 18.60
C GLY A 362 -18.42 21.53 17.21
N GLN A 363 -17.42 21.64 16.32
CA GLN A 363 -17.61 22.12 14.95
C GLN A 363 -17.88 20.97 13.99
N TYR A 364 -19.00 21.04 13.27
CA TYR A 364 -19.33 20.09 12.20
C TYR A 364 -18.29 20.17 11.07
N LYS A 365 -17.80 19.00 10.63
CA LYS A 365 -16.83 18.87 9.54
C LYS A 365 -17.41 18.27 8.27
N GLY A 366 -18.42 17.41 8.38
CA GLY A 366 -19.06 16.77 7.24
C GLY A 366 -19.65 15.40 7.58
N LEU A 367 -20.26 14.78 6.58
CA LEU A 367 -20.68 13.39 6.56
C LEU A 367 -19.52 12.55 6.00
N TYR A 368 -19.20 11.46 6.69
CA TYR A 368 -18.07 10.59 6.37
C TYR A 368 -18.51 9.13 6.28
N THR A 369 -17.77 8.35 5.50
CA THR A 369 -17.70 6.91 5.70
C THR A 369 -16.64 6.65 6.77
N LEU A 370 -17.06 6.23 7.96
CA LEU A 370 -16.16 5.64 8.95
C LEU A 370 -15.87 4.21 8.49
N LEU A 371 -14.64 3.95 8.07
CA LEU A 371 -14.18 2.71 7.46
C LEU A 371 -13.08 2.09 8.33
N GLU A 372 -13.08 0.77 8.48
CA GLU A 372 -11.93 0.05 9.04
C GLU A 372 -10.66 0.37 8.24
N ALA A 373 -9.54 0.55 8.92
CA ALA A 373 -8.23 0.56 8.25
C ALA A 373 -7.80 -0.89 7.93
N PRO A 374 -7.27 -1.20 6.74
CA PRO A 374 -6.90 -2.57 6.35
C PRO A 374 -5.70 -3.11 7.14
N ASP A 375 -4.88 -2.23 7.70
CA ASP A 375 -3.64 -2.50 8.44
C ASP A 375 -3.91 -2.86 9.91
N GLN A 376 -4.81 -3.84 10.13
CA GLN A 376 -5.17 -4.39 11.44
C GLN A 376 -5.30 -5.92 11.41
N ASP A 377 -4.72 -6.60 12.40
CA ASP A 377 -4.63 -8.08 12.44
C ASP A 377 -6.01 -8.77 12.45
N TYR A 378 -7.01 -8.22 13.14
CA TYR A 378 -8.36 -8.80 13.15
C TYR A 378 -9.07 -8.65 11.80
N VAL A 379 -8.76 -7.59 11.04
CA VAL A 379 -9.28 -7.39 9.68
C VAL A 379 -8.65 -8.41 8.75
N PHE A 380 -7.34 -8.62 8.84
CA PHE A 380 -6.64 -9.66 8.08
C PHE A 380 -7.21 -11.05 8.41
N ALA A 381 -7.36 -11.38 9.69
CA ALA A 381 -7.87 -12.66 10.15
C ALA A 381 -9.34 -12.92 9.76
N ARG A 382 -10.20 -11.89 9.73
CA ARG A 382 -11.58 -12.03 9.21
C ARG A 382 -11.56 -12.47 7.75
N ASN A 383 -10.71 -11.85 6.94
CA ASN A 383 -10.65 -12.07 5.50
C ASN A 383 -9.88 -13.35 5.14
N PHE A 384 -8.93 -13.78 5.97
CA PHE A 384 -8.13 -14.98 5.78
C PHE A 384 -8.09 -15.85 7.05
N PRO A 385 -9.19 -16.53 7.46
CA PRO A 385 -9.29 -17.20 8.76
C PRO A 385 -8.27 -18.33 9.02
N THR A 386 -7.67 -18.86 7.96
CA THR A 386 -6.69 -19.95 8.00
C THR A 386 -5.25 -19.47 7.90
N PHE A 387 -5.00 -18.15 7.89
CA PHE A 387 -3.65 -17.60 7.75
C PHE A 387 -2.70 -18.09 8.84
N ASP A 388 -1.42 -18.15 8.51
CA ASP A 388 -0.32 -18.38 9.45
C ASP A 388 0.08 -17.04 10.12
N PRO A 389 -0.18 -16.85 11.42
CA PRO A 389 0.21 -15.64 12.17
C PRO A 389 1.71 -15.38 12.20
N ASP A 390 2.55 -16.37 11.94
CA ASP A 390 4.01 -16.20 11.87
C ASP A 390 4.48 -15.96 10.42
N LYS A 391 3.63 -16.23 9.43
CA LYS A 391 3.94 -16.13 8.00
C LYS A 391 2.80 -15.51 7.21
N TYR A 392 2.57 -14.22 7.46
CA TYR A 392 1.66 -13.43 6.65
C TYR A 392 2.25 -12.08 6.35
N ALA A 393 1.72 -11.45 5.29
CA ALA A 393 2.04 -10.09 4.93
C ALA A 393 0.85 -9.44 4.21
N LEU A 394 0.76 -8.13 4.33
CA LEU A 394 -0.16 -7.29 3.57
C LEU A 394 0.62 -6.10 3.01
N PHE A 395 0.75 -6.05 1.69
CA PHE A 395 1.44 -4.96 0.99
C PHE A 395 0.45 -4.03 0.32
N LYS A 396 0.56 -2.73 0.57
CA LYS A 396 -0.21 -1.72 -0.12
C LYS A 396 0.56 -1.17 -1.31
N VAL A 397 -0.04 -1.28 -2.49
CA VAL A 397 0.50 -0.69 -3.72
C VAL A 397 0.02 0.75 -3.83
N LYS A 398 0.96 1.71 -3.92
CA LYS A 398 0.66 3.14 -4.06
C LYS A 398 0.75 3.55 -5.54
N SER A 399 0.08 4.64 -5.92
CA SER A 399 -0.06 5.06 -7.32
C SER A 399 1.28 5.24 -8.06
N TYR A 400 2.36 5.60 -7.36
CA TYR A 400 3.69 5.79 -7.96
C TYR A 400 4.49 4.50 -8.15
N ALA A 401 3.95 3.34 -7.73
CA ALA A 401 4.59 2.05 -7.95
C ALA A 401 4.50 1.57 -9.41
N LEU A 402 3.62 2.19 -10.19
CA LEU A 402 3.34 1.86 -11.57
C LEU A 402 4.47 2.30 -12.49
N ASP A 403 4.62 1.59 -13.62
CA ASP A 403 5.56 1.90 -14.69
C ASP A 403 7.03 2.05 -14.25
N CYS A 404 7.39 1.52 -13.07
CA CYS A 404 8.77 1.54 -12.61
C CYS A 404 9.70 0.94 -13.68
N GLY A 405 10.76 1.66 -14.00
CA GLY A 405 11.72 1.32 -15.05
C GLY A 405 11.37 1.91 -16.42
N SER A 406 10.10 2.21 -16.70
CA SER A 406 9.64 2.80 -17.97
C SER A 406 9.80 4.32 -18.00
N PHE A 407 11.03 4.79 -17.77
CA PHE A 407 11.35 6.21 -17.73
C PHE A 407 12.03 6.67 -19.03
N THR A 408 11.79 7.91 -19.41
CA THR A 408 12.42 8.57 -20.56
C THR A 408 13.86 8.95 -20.26
N GLU A 409 14.68 9.12 -21.31
CA GLU A 409 16.05 9.63 -21.20
C GLU A 409 16.12 11.01 -20.53
N GLU A 410 15.07 11.84 -20.69
CA GLU A 410 15.00 13.13 -20.02
C GLU A 410 14.80 12.98 -18.51
N GLU A 411 13.91 12.08 -18.09
CA GLU A 411 13.68 11.78 -16.68
C GLU A 411 14.92 11.22 -16.00
N TYR A 412 15.62 10.25 -16.63
CA TYR A 412 16.90 9.75 -16.12
C TYR A 412 17.95 10.86 -15.97
N ARG A 413 18.05 11.74 -16.95
CA ARG A 413 18.97 12.88 -16.89
C ARG A 413 18.62 13.84 -15.75
N ASN A 414 17.33 14.15 -15.58
CA ASN A 414 16.86 15.03 -14.51
C ASN A 414 17.09 14.38 -13.13
N ALA A 415 16.83 13.09 -13.00
CA ALA A 415 17.07 12.31 -11.79
C ALA A 415 18.57 12.27 -11.42
N THR A 416 19.45 12.04 -12.40
CA THR A 416 20.91 12.06 -12.18
C THR A 416 21.38 13.41 -11.67
N ILE A 417 20.92 14.50 -12.30
CA ILE A 417 21.27 15.87 -11.85
C ILE A 417 20.77 16.09 -10.42
N ARG A 418 19.53 15.68 -10.12
CA ARG A 418 18.95 15.83 -8.79
C ARG A 418 19.70 15.02 -7.74
N LEU A 419 20.12 13.80 -8.06
CA LEU A 419 20.91 12.95 -7.18
C LEU A 419 22.29 13.57 -6.90
N GLU A 420 22.97 14.10 -7.92
CA GLU A 420 24.24 14.84 -7.77
C GLU A 420 24.06 16.08 -6.88
N GLU A 421 22.95 16.83 -7.03
CA GLU A 421 22.62 17.96 -6.16
C GLU A 421 22.40 17.54 -4.72
N LEU A 422 21.63 16.47 -4.48
CA LEU A 422 21.37 15.94 -3.15
C LEU A 422 22.65 15.45 -2.48
N GLN A 423 23.50 14.73 -3.22
CA GLN A 423 24.82 14.30 -2.76
C GLN A 423 25.76 15.47 -2.46
N ALA A 424 25.69 16.55 -3.24
CA ALA A 424 26.44 17.79 -2.98
C ALA A 424 25.91 18.59 -1.78
N GLN A 425 24.62 18.43 -1.44
CA GLN A 425 23.95 19.08 -0.31
C GLN A 425 24.05 18.29 1.00
N ALA A 426 24.43 17.00 0.96
CA ALA A 426 24.70 16.21 2.15
C ALA A 426 25.88 16.80 2.95
N THR A 427 25.58 17.67 3.92
CA THR A 427 26.56 18.34 4.78
C THR A 427 27.17 17.38 5.82
N GLU A 428 28.49 17.50 6.02
CA GLU A 428 29.41 16.97 7.07
C GLU A 428 29.28 15.51 7.60
N ASP A 429 28.09 14.92 7.64
CA ASP A 429 27.83 13.53 8.07
C ASP A 429 27.51 12.58 6.90
N GLY A 430 27.40 13.10 5.66
CA GLY A 430 27.29 12.30 4.43
C GLY A 430 26.00 11.49 4.26
N LYS A 431 24.99 11.69 5.11
CA LYS A 431 23.71 10.97 5.03
C LYS A 431 22.70 11.75 4.19
N LEU A 432 22.18 11.11 3.14
CA LEU A 432 20.98 11.56 2.44
C LEU A 432 19.76 11.43 3.37
N PRO A 433 18.66 12.16 3.12
CA PRO A 433 17.39 11.92 3.82
C PRO A 433 17.01 10.43 3.72
N PRO A 434 16.36 9.86 4.76
CA PRO A 434 16.03 8.43 4.79
C PRO A 434 15.07 7.99 3.68
N TYR A 435 14.38 8.93 3.03
CA TYR A 435 13.54 8.74 1.86
C TYR A 435 13.83 9.84 0.85
N LEU A 436 13.80 9.52 -0.44
CA LEU A 436 13.99 10.53 -1.49
C LEU A 436 12.74 11.35 -1.80
N PHE A 437 11.61 10.95 -1.23
CA PHE A 437 10.32 11.60 -1.38
C PHE A 437 10.06 12.58 -0.24
N GLU A 438 9.54 13.76 -0.56
CA GLU A 438 8.95 14.63 0.46
C GLU A 438 7.74 13.91 1.10
N ARG A 439 7.76 13.81 2.43
CA ARG A 439 6.70 13.25 3.27
C ARG A 439 6.65 14.02 4.58
N GLY A 440 5.51 13.96 5.27
CA GLY A 440 5.40 14.58 6.59
C GLY A 440 5.61 16.09 6.50
N GLU A 441 6.47 16.61 7.38
CA GLU A 441 6.83 18.04 7.46
C GLU A 441 7.53 18.59 6.21
N HIS A 442 7.97 17.72 5.31
CA HIS A 442 8.60 18.10 4.05
C HIS A 442 7.59 18.35 2.93
N ASN A 443 6.32 18.00 3.10
CA ASN A 443 5.30 18.26 2.10
C ASN A 443 5.02 19.77 1.99
N PRO A 444 5.00 20.34 0.77
CA PRO A 444 4.65 21.74 0.60
C PRO A 444 3.19 21.97 1.01
N PRO A 445 2.86 23.18 1.49
CA PRO A 445 1.49 23.56 1.74
C PRO A 445 0.71 23.61 0.43
N VAL A 446 -0.55 23.17 0.46
CA VAL A 446 -1.46 23.27 -0.68
C VAL A 446 -1.94 24.71 -0.80
N GLU A 447 -1.80 25.30 -1.99
CA GLU A 447 -2.33 26.64 -2.27
C GLU A 447 -3.86 26.63 -2.25
N VAL A 448 -4.46 27.56 -1.51
CA VAL A 448 -5.91 27.70 -1.41
C VAL A 448 -6.42 28.65 -2.50
N LEU A 449 -7.21 28.12 -3.42
CA LEU A 449 -7.83 28.85 -4.54
C LEU A 449 -9.33 29.09 -4.33
N GLY A 450 -9.98 28.22 -3.56
CA GLY A 450 -11.40 28.32 -3.19
C GLY A 450 -12.35 27.50 -4.08
N LEU A 451 -13.58 27.34 -3.61
CA LEU A 451 -14.56 26.36 -4.11
C LEU A 451 -14.91 26.41 -5.61
N TYR A 452 -14.64 27.52 -6.30
CA TYR A 452 -14.99 27.71 -7.72
C TYR A 452 -13.84 27.43 -8.68
N GLU A 453 -12.64 27.15 -8.18
CA GLU A 453 -11.42 26.96 -8.97
C GLU A 453 -11.09 25.47 -9.13
N GLN A 454 -12.10 24.62 -9.37
CA GLN A 454 -11.94 23.15 -9.44
C GLN A 454 -10.92 22.71 -10.49
N ASP A 455 -10.99 23.28 -11.70
CA ASP A 455 -10.10 22.92 -12.80
C ASP A 455 -8.65 23.31 -12.46
N GLN A 456 -8.44 24.52 -11.94
CA GLN A 456 -7.10 24.98 -11.54
C GLN A 456 -6.55 24.18 -10.36
N CYS A 457 -7.40 23.80 -9.40
CA CYS A 457 -7.02 22.88 -8.32
C CYS A 457 -6.61 21.52 -8.89
N LEU A 458 -7.37 20.95 -9.83
CA LEU A 458 -7.00 19.68 -10.46
C LEU A 458 -5.67 19.79 -11.22
N ASP A 459 -5.46 20.86 -11.98
CA ASP A 459 -4.20 21.10 -12.68
C ASP A 459 -3.02 21.21 -11.71
N ASN A 460 -3.20 21.95 -10.61
CA ASN A 460 -2.18 22.09 -9.58
C ASN A 460 -1.90 20.76 -8.86
N PHE A 461 -2.94 19.95 -8.60
CA PHE A 461 -2.79 18.61 -8.04
C PHE A 461 -1.97 17.70 -8.97
N LEU A 462 -2.30 17.68 -10.26
CA LEU A 462 -1.58 16.87 -11.24
C LEU A 462 -0.12 17.34 -11.37
N ASN A 463 0.13 18.64 -11.35
CA ASN A 463 1.51 19.17 -11.35
C ASN A 463 2.29 18.75 -10.09
N ASP A 464 1.65 18.77 -8.92
CA ASP A 464 2.24 18.30 -7.66
C ASP A 464 2.54 16.79 -7.71
N LEU A 465 1.59 16.00 -8.24
CA LEU A 465 1.73 14.57 -8.47
C LEU A 465 2.95 14.24 -9.36
N TRP A 466 3.10 14.96 -10.49
CA TRP A 466 4.21 14.77 -11.42
C TRP A 466 5.55 15.31 -10.90
N ARG A 467 5.56 16.23 -9.91
CA ARG A 467 6.79 16.56 -9.19
C ARG A 467 7.31 15.34 -8.44
N THR A 468 6.44 14.67 -7.68
CA THR A 468 6.80 13.47 -6.91
C THR A 468 7.23 12.31 -7.80
N TRP A 469 6.73 12.23 -9.04
CA TRP A 469 7.20 11.26 -10.03
C TRP A 469 8.71 11.36 -10.28
N VAL A 470 9.27 12.57 -10.33
CA VAL A 470 10.73 12.76 -10.50
C VAL A 470 11.51 12.12 -9.35
N ASP A 471 11.01 12.21 -8.12
CA ASP A 471 11.64 11.58 -6.95
C ASP A 471 11.62 10.04 -7.05
N VAL A 472 10.63 9.45 -7.73
CA VAL A 472 10.60 8.00 -8.03
C VAL A 472 11.78 7.63 -8.92
N VAL A 473 12.03 8.42 -9.96
CA VAL A 473 13.14 8.17 -10.90
C VAL A 473 14.49 8.35 -10.21
N VAL A 474 14.60 9.32 -9.30
CA VAL A 474 15.80 9.49 -8.45
C VAL A 474 16.02 8.27 -7.57
N ALA A 475 14.96 7.76 -6.94
CA ALA A 475 15.05 6.56 -6.11
C ALA A 475 15.41 5.32 -6.92
N TYR A 476 14.88 5.22 -8.13
CA TYR A 476 15.23 4.15 -9.05
C TYR A 476 16.72 4.18 -9.44
N GLU A 477 17.27 5.35 -9.77
CA GLU A 477 18.70 5.50 -10.05
C GLU A 477 19.57 5.22 -8.82
N GLN A 478 19.12 5.59 -7.61
CA GLN A 478 19.85 5.30 -6.37
C GLN A 478 19.86 3.80 -6.02
N ASN A 479 18.82 3.06 -6.37
CA ASN A 479 18.68 1.62 -6.12
C ASN A 479 19.10 0.79 -7.35
N ASP A 480 20.16 1.20 -8.04
CA ASP A 480 20.76 0.48 -9.18
C ASP A 480 19.77 0.09 -10.29
N ARG A 481 18.71 0.88 -10.48
CA ARG A 481 17.64 0.63 -11.46
C ARG A 481 16.93 -0.72 -11.24
N ASP A 482 16.74 -1.09 -9.99
CA ASP A 482 15.97 -2.25 -9.56
C ASP A 482 14.62 -1.83 -8.98
N CYS A 483 13.51 -2.27 -9.60
CA CYS A 483 12.17 -1.86 -9.18
C CYS A 483 11.75 -2.48 -7.86
N GLY A 484 12.12 -3.74 -7.60
CA GLY A 484 11.88 -4.38 -6.31
C GLY A 484 12.51 -3.57 -5.18
N GLU A 485 13.82 -3.31 -5.27
CA GLU A 485 14.56 -2.52 -4.28
C GLU A 485 13.95 -1.12 -4.13
N THR A 486 13.71 -0.42 -5.25
CA THR A 486 13.15 0.93 -5.23
C THR A 486 11.78 0.98 -4.58
N LEU A 487 10.82 0.20 -5.08
CA LEU A 487 9.43 0.34 -4.68
C LEU A 487 9.20 -0.15 -3.25
N VAL A 488 9.89 -1.22 -2.82
CA VAL A 488 9.73 -1.78 -1.47
C VAL A 488 10.50 -0.97 -0.43
N ASN A 489 11.75 -0.58 -0.69
CA ASN A 489 12.55 0.14 0.31
C ASN A 489 12.05 1.57 0.54
N GLU A 490 11.55 2.23 -0.50
CA GLU A 490 10.95 3.56 -0.39
C GLU A 490 9.49 3.54 0.09
N GLY A 491 8.90 2.36 0.28
CA GLY A 491 7.51 2.18 0.71
C GLY A 491 6.51 2.71 -0.30
N LEU A 492 6.77 2.58 -1.60
CA LEU A 492 5.76 2.74 -2.67
C LEU A 492 4.94 1.45 -2.83
N ILE A 493 5.53 0.31 -2.49
CA ILE A 493 4.84 -0.94 -2.16
C ILE A 493 5.15 -1.21 -0.68
N ASP A 494 4.23 -0.81 0.18
CA ASP A 494 4.46 -0.66 1.62
C ASP A 494 4.00 -1.89 2.39
N LEU A 495 4.81 -2.39 3.31
CA LEU A 495 4.44 -3.52 4.18
C LEU A 495 3.56 -2.99 5.32
N ASP A 496 2.24 -2.99 5.10
CA ASP A 496 1.24 -2.49 6.06
C ASP A 496 1.08 -3.43 7.27
N LEU A 497 1.17 -4.76 7.05
CA LEU A 497 1.13 -5.79 8.11
C LEU A 497 2.04 -6.96 7.79
N GLY A 498 2.47 -7.68 8.83
CA GLY A 498 3.16 -8.95 8.70
C GLY A 498 4.66 -8.86 8.95
N THR A 499 5.39 -9.89 8.52
CA THR A 499 6.82 -10.02 8.82
C THR A 499 7.71 -9.44 7.72
N ASN A 500 8.84 -8.85 8.10
CA ASN A 500 9.80 -8.28 7.15
C ASN A 500 10.39 -9.32 6.17
N ASN A 501 10.24 -10.63 6.45
CA ASN A 501 10.74 -11.71 5.59
C ASN A 501 10.10 -11.69 4.19
N TYR A 502 8.86 -11.23 4.08
CA TYR A 502 8.16 -11.11 2.80
C TYR A 502 8.62 -9.94 1.94
N LYS A 503 9.49 -9.05 2.44
CA LYS A 503 10.00 -7.94 1.63
C LYS A 503 10.81 -8.45 0.45
N ASN A 504 11.63 -9.48 0.63
CA ASN A 504 12.40 -10.07 -0.48
C ASN A 504 11.48 -10.78 -1.47
N ASP A 505 10.49 -11.54 -1.00
CA ASP A 505 9.50 -12.18 -1.86
C ASP A 505 8.72 -11.15 -2.70
N MET A 506 8.36 -10.00 -2.11
CA MET A 506 7.71 -8.90 -2.81
C MET A 506 8.65 -8.22 -3.81
N LYS A 507 9.93 -8.01 -3.47
CA LYS A 507 10.94 -7.50 -4.43
C LYS A 507 11.06 -8.39 -5.65
N ASP A 508 11.13 -9.70 -5.42
CA ASP A 508 11.19 -10.71 -6.49
C ASP A 508 9.90 -10.74 -7.32
N PHE A 509 8.73 -10.58 -6.69
CA PHE A 509 7.45 -10.48 -7.39
C PHE A 509 7.40 -9.22 -8.28
N VAL A 510 7.76 -8.07 -7.73
CA VAL A 510 7.78 -6.78 -8.44
C VAL A 510 8.71 -6.85 -9.64
N ASN A 511 9.93 -7.33 -9.45
CA ASN A 511 10.92 -7.41 -10.51
C ASN A 511 10.51 -8.38 -11.64
N ARG A 512 9.65 -9.35 -11.36
CA ARG A 512 9.15 -10.31 -12.35
C ARG A 512 7.88 -9.87 -13.06
N PHE A 513 6.97 -9.16 -12.39
CA PHE A 513 5.61 -8.95 -12.90
C PHE A 513 5.10 -7.51 -12.84
N TYR A 514 5.82 -6.59 -12.19
CA TYR A 514 5.33 -5.22 -11.92
C TYR A 514 6.25 -4.12 -12.47
N ARG A 515 7.20 -4.49 -13.34
CA ARG A 515 8.12 -3.56 -14.02
C ARG A 515 7.54 -3.07 -15.33
N GLY A 516 7.69 -1.77 -15.59
CA GLY A 516 7.25 -1.13 -16.84
C GLY A 516 8.29 -1.15 -17.96
N ASP A 517 9.58 -1.39 -17.67
CA ASP A 517 10.64 -1.49 -18.69
C ASP A 517 10.72 -2.84 -19.40
N GLU A 518 10.16 -3.88 -18.78
CA GLU A 518 9.89 -5.17 -19.41
C GLU A 518 8.37 -5.36 -19.51
N PRO A 519 7.68 -4.58 -20.35
CA PRO A 519 6.23 -4.66 -20.46
C PRO A 519 5.82 -6.07 -20.88
N CYS A 520 4.65 -6.50 -20.40
CA CYS A 520 4.06 -7.77 -20.82
C CYS A 520 3.81 -7.70 -22.34
N THR A 521 4.57 -8.47 -23.13
CA THR A 521 4.45 -8.58 -24.59
C THR A 521 3.61 -9.79 -24.99
N GLU A 522 3.32 -10.02 -26.27
CA GLU A 522 2.48 -11.15 -26.75
C GLU A 522 2.89 -12.53 -26.19
N ASP A 523 4.18 -12.72 -25.86
CA ASP A 523 4.70 -13.95 -25.28
C ASP A 523 4.58 -14.03 -23.74
N CYS A 524 4.38 -12.91 -23.04
CA CYS A 524 4.26 -12.82 -21.58
C CYS A 524 3.11 -13.69 -21.05
N ALA A 525 1.95 -13.71 -21.72
CA ALA A 525 0.83 -14.56 -21.33
C ALA A 525 1.12 -16.08 -21.38
N ASN A 526 2.10 -16.50 -22.19
CA ASN A 526 2.48 -17.90 -22.33
C ASN A 526 3.78 -18.25 -21.59
N GLN A 527 4.53 -17.25 -21.11
CA GLN A 527 5.84 -17.40 -20.47
C GLN A 527 5.86 -16.92 -19.00
N ALA A 528 4.85 -16.17 -18.55
CA ALA A 528 4.73 -15.70 -17.18
C ALA A 528 4.10 -16.80 -16.30
N ASN A 529 4.90 -17.39 -15.44
CA ASN A 529 4.47 -18.28 -14.35
C ASN A 529 3.75 -17.50 -13.23
N ILE A 530 2.93 -16.49 -13.55
CA ILE A 530 2.23 -15.70 -12.53
C ILE A 530 1.26 -16.58 -11.73
N ASP A 531 0.79 -17.67 -12.33
CA ASP A 531 -0.09 -18.66 -11.69
C ASP A 531 0.66 -19.55 -10.68
N GLU A 532 2.00 -19.51 -10.66
CA GLU A 532 2.82 -20.09 -9.59
C GLU A 532 2.99 -19.12 -8.40
N GLU A 533 2.71 -17.83 -8.60
CA GLU A 533 2.99 -16.75 -7.64
C GLU A 533 1.72 -16.12 -7.06
N MET A 534 0.55 -16.41 -7.65
CA MET A 534 -0.76 -15.90 -7.22
C MET A 534 -1.74 -17.05 -6.98
N ASP A 535 -2.64 -16.85 -6.02
CA ASP A 535 -3.81 -17.72 -5.90
C ASP A 535 -4.77 -17.42 -7.06
N VAL A 536 -4.67 -18.22 -8.12
CA VAL A 536 -5.43 -18.03 -9.37
C VAL A 536 -6.94 -17.97 -9.12
N GLN A 537 -7.49 -18.81 -8.24
CA GLN A 537 -8.94 -18.82 -8.01
C GLN A 537 -9.39 -17.53 -7.34
N HIS A 538 -8.62 -17.06 -6.35
CA HIS A 538 -8.85 -15.80 -5.67
C HIS A 538 -8.70 -14.61 -6.64
N ALA A 539 -7.65 -14.62 -7.46
CA ALA A 539 -7.37 -13.55 -8.41
C ALA A 539 -8.47 -13.40 -9.46
N LEU A 540 -8.92 -14.50 -10.06
CA LEU A 540 -10.00 -14.48 -11.06
C LEU A 540 -11.33 -13.99 -10.46
N ARG A 541 -11.63 -14.29 -9.19
CA ARG A 541 -12.80 -13.74 -8.48
C ARG A 541 -12.68 -12.22 -8.30
N ALA A 542 -11.52 -11.73 -7.88
CA ALA A 542 -11.30 -10.28 -7.75
C ALA A 542 -11.44 -9.57 -9.11
N ILE A 543 -10.86 -10.12 -10.17
CA ILE A 543 -11.00 -9.58 -11.54
C ILE A 543 -12.47 -9.60 -11.98
N ALA A 544 -13.23 -10.66 -11.67
CA ALA A 544 -14.67 -10.73 -11.96
C ALA A 544 -15.47 -9.61 -11.28
N PHE A 545 -15.17 -9.29 -10.02
CA PHE A 545 -15.77 -8.16 -9.31
C PHE A 545 -15.46 -6.83 -10.01
N TYR A 546 -14.18 -6.56 -10.32
CA TYR A 546 -13.76 -5.32 -10.97
C TYR A 546 -14.39 -5.16 -12.36
N ALA A 547 -14.40 -6.22 -13.17
CA ALA A 547 -14.95 -6.21 -14.53
C ALA A 547 -16.47 -6.06 -14.56
N ALA A 548 -17.18 -6.72 -13.63
CA ALA A 548 -18.64 -6.64 -13.57
C ALA A 548 -19.11 -5.22 -13.19
N LEU A 549 -18.42 -4.57 -12.25
CA LEU A 549 -18.76 -3.22 -11.77
C LEU A 549 -18.02 -2.09 -12.49
N VAL A 550 -17.11 -2.40 -13.41
CA VAL A 550 -16.30 -1.43 -14.17
C VAL A 550 -15.51 -0.51 -13.22
N VAL A 551 -14.89 -1.13 -12.21
CA VAL A 551 -13.99 -0.43 -11.28
C VAL A 551 -12.64 -0.29 -11.97
N SER A 552 -12.43 0.80 -12.71
CA SER A 552 -11.27 0.96 -13.57
C SER A 552 -10.02 1.46 -12.85
N ASP A 553 -10.16 2.23 -11.76
CA ASP A 553 -8.98 2.61 -10.98
C ASP A 553 -8.58 1.43 -10.07
N SER A 554 -8.10 0.36 -10.68
CA SER A 554 -7.87 -0.97 -10.10
C SER A 554 -6.75 -1.70 -10.85
N PRO A 555 -6.32 -2.92 -10.43
CA PRO A 555 -5.42 -3.78 -11.22
C PRO A 555 -5.84 -4.02 -12.66
N LEU A 556 -7.11 -3.78 -12.98
CA LEU A 556 -7.67 -4.03 -14.31
C LEU A 556 -7.15 -3.07 -15.39
N ILE A 557 -6.85 -1.82 -15.01
CA ILE A 557 -6.53 -0.76 -15.97
C ILE A 557 -5.34 0.04 -15.46
N SER A 558 -5.44 0.66 -14.29
CA SER A 558 -4.40 1.57 -13.79
C SER A 558 -3.40 0.90 -12.87
N GLY A 559 -3.64 -0.32 -12.37
CA GLY A 559 -2.76 -0.92 -11.36
C GLY A 559 -2.83 -0.22 -9.99
N ASN A 560 -3.91 0.49 -9.69
CA ASN A 560 -4.07 1.21 -8.42
C ASN A 560 -5.10 0.51 -7.48
N ASN A 561 -5.24 1.00 -6.25
CA ASN A 561 -6.34 0.68 -5.33
C ASN A 561 -6.51 -0.82 -4.99
N PHE A 562 -5.41 -1.48 -4.67
CA PHE A 562 -5.42 -2.84 -4.12
C PHE A 562 -4.27 -3.04 -3.13
N LEU A 563 -4.40 -4.08 -2.32
CA LEU A 563 -3.31 -4.64 -1.54
C LEU A 563 -3.04 -6.09 -1.98
N LEU A 564 -1.83 -6.57 -1.74
CA LEU A 564 -1.42 -7.96 -1.94
C LEU A 564 -1.22 -8.63 -0.59
N ALA A 565 -1.96 -9.71 -0.35
CA ALA A 565 -1.88 -10.48 0.87
C ALA A 565 -1.15 -11.81 0.64
N ALA A 566 -0.21 -12.15 1.51
CA ALA A 566 0.34 -13.48 1.66
C ALA A 566 -0.19 -14.08 2.97
N THR A 567 -0.68 -15.32 2.93
CA THR A 567 -1.38 -15.97 4.06
C THR A 567 -0.62 -17.14 4.69
N GLY A 568 0.57 -17.47 4.18
CA GLY A 568 1.39 -18.57 4.69
C GLY A 568 0.87 -19.96 4.36
N ASP A 569 -0.03 -20.07 3.39
CA ASP A 569 -0.63 -21.32 2.89
C ASP A 569 0.05 -21.85 1.62
N ASP A 570 1.15 -21.22 1.20
CA ASP A 570 1.93 -21.54 -0.01
C ASP A 570 1.11 -21.48 -1.32
N LEU A 571 -0.02 -20.76 -1.34
CA LEU A 571 -0.85 -20.56 -2.55
C LEU A 571 -0.48 -19.31 -3.37
N GLY A 572 0.46 -18.50 -2.89
CA GLY A 572 0.85 -17.23 -3.51
C GLY A 572 0.03 -16.02 -3.06
N TRP A 573 0.25 -14.89 -3.75
CA TRP A 573 -0.37 -13.60 -3.45
C TRP A 573 -1.87 -13.57 -3.75
N LYS A 574 -2.63 -12.89 -2.89
CA LYS A 574 -4.08 -12.71 -2.99
C LYS A 574 -4.42 -11.23 -3.08
N PHE A 575 -5.29 -10.84 -4.01
CA PHE A 575 -5.80 -9.46 -4.08
C PHE A 575 -6.67 -9.12 -2.87
N PHE A 576 -6.46 -7.93 -2.31
CA PHE A 576 -7.38 -7.26 -1.40
C PHE A 576 -7.87 -5.98 -2.09
N PRO A 577 -9.07 -6.00 -2.69
CA PRO A 577 -9.63 -4.82 -3.34
C PRO A 577 -9.84 -3.65 -2.37
N TYR A 578 -9.44 -2.44 -2.78
CA TYR A 578 -9.47 -1.25 -1.93
C TYR A 578 -9.95 -0.03 -2.71
N ASP A 579 -10.33 1.03 -2.01
CA ASP A 579 -10.67 2.36 -2.55
C ASP A 579 -11.71 2.44 -3.69
N PHE A 580 -12.99 2.61 -3.35
CA PHE A 580 -14.09 2.57 -4.33
C PHE A 580 -14.87 3.88 -4.44
N ASN A 581 -14.36 4.98 -3.86
CA ASN A 581 -15.09 6.25 -3.90
C ASN A 581 -15.30 6.73 -5.35
N VAL A 582 -14.42 6.31 -6.26
CA VAL A 582 -14.53 6.66 -7.67
C VAL A 582 -14.85 5.45 -8.55
N ALA A 583 -16.03 5.46 -9.16
CA ALA A 583 -16.45 4.48 -10.17
C ALA A 583 -16.82 5.22 -11.46
N ARG A 584 -15.80 5.64 -12.21
CA ARG A 584 -15.88 6.09 -13.61
C ARG A 584 -14.66 5.52 -14.33
N VAL A 585 -14.66 5.53 -15.65
CA VAL A 585 -13.50 5.08 -16.42
C VAL A 585 -12.38 6.12 -16.30
N TYR A 586 -11.22 5.69 -15.82
CA TYR A 586 -10.00 6.50 -15.74
C TYR A 586 -8.87 5.86 -16.52
N PHE A 587 -7.92 6.69 -16.94
CA PHE A 587 -6.65 6.26 -17.57
C PHE A 587 -6.84 5.51 -18.89
N CYS A 588 -7.99 5.72 -19.54
CA CYS A 588 -8.36 5.16 -20.83
C CYS A 588 -8.94 6.27 -21.69
N HIS A 589 -8.80 6.17 -23.01
CA HIS A 589 -9.13 7.24 -23.97
C HIS A 589 -10.46 7.97 -23.65
N ASP A 590 -10.35 9.26 -23.33
CA ASP A 590 -11.15 9.89 -22.29
C ASP A 590 -12.66 10.00 -22.56
N ASP A 591 -13.10 10.37 -23.77
CA ASP A 591 -14.51 10.66 -24.00
C ASP A 591 -15.33 9.45 -24.48
N LEU A 592 -14.73 8.56 -25.28
CA LEU A 592 -15.45 7.41 -25.86
C LEU A 592 -15.68 6.29 -24.84
N CYS A 593 -14.73 6.07 -23.93
CA CYS A 593 -14.81 4.99 -22.97
C CYS A 593 -15.87 5.22 -21.90
N ASN A 594 -16.05 6.48 -21.49
CA ASN A 594 -17.05 6.85 -20.49
C ASN A 594 -18.49 6.62 -20.99
N THR A 595 -18.76 6.85 -22.28
CA THR A 595 -20.08 6.59 -22.88
C THR A 595 -20.36 5.08 -22.99
N ARG A 596 -19.32 4.26 -23.14
CA ARG A 596 -19.42 2.80 -23.29
C ARG A 596 -19.38 2.02 -21.98
N ALA A 597 -19.24 2.68 -20.83
CA ALA A 597 -18.87 2.00 -19.59
C ALA A 597 -19.80 0.84 -19.20
N VAL A 598 -21.13 0.98 -19.25
CA VAL A 598 -22.03 -0.15 -18.94
C VAL A 598 -22.03 -1.23 -20.02
N HIS A 599 -21.56 -0.93 -21.23
CA HIS A 599 -21.45 -1.81 -22.39
C HIS A 599 -20.05 -2.38 -22.57
N TRP A 600 -19.15 -2.19 -21.59
CA TRP A 600 -17.79 -2.71 -21.68
C TRP A 600 -17.81 -4.24 -21.69
N SER A 601 -17.08 -4.83 -22.63
CA SER A 601 -16.95 -6.27 -22.77
C SER A 601 -16.39 -6.94 -21.52
N ILE A 602 -17.10 -7.92 -20.97
CA ILE A 602 -16.55 -8.75 -19.88
C ILE A 602 -15.49 -9.73 -20.37
N ALA A 603 -15.44 -10.06 -21.66
CA ALA A 603 -14.38 -10.90 -22.22
C ALA A 603 -13.06 -10.14 -22.37
N ARG A 604 -13.11 -8.80 -22.37
CA ARG A 604 -11.93 -7.92 -22.46
C ARG A 604 -12.12 -6.74 -21.49
N PRO A 605 -11.94 -6.98 -20.19
CA PRO A 605 -12.26 -5.99 -19.17
C PRO A 605 -11.18 -4.91 -19.01
N THR A 606 -10.06 -5.01 -19.73
CA THR A 606 -8.94 -4.05 -19.75
C THR A 606 -9.20 -2.88 -20.71
N CYS A 607 -8.39 -1.82 -20.63
CA CYS A 607 -8.46 -0.70 -21.57
C CYS A 607 -7.74 -0.95 -22.89
N GLU A 608 -6.70 -1.76 -22.86
CA GLU A 608 -5.97 -2.23 -24.03
C GLU A 608 -6.17 -3.73 -24.20
N SER A 609 -5.36 -4.37 -25.05
CA SER A 609 -5.35 -5.83 -25.17
C SER A 609 -5.02 -6.49 -23.83
N LEU A 610 -5.44 -7.75 -23.65
CA LEU A 610 -5.12 -8.48 -22.42
C LEU A 610 -3.61 -8.62 -22.29
N GLU A 611 -2.90 -8.81 -23.39
CA GLU A 611 -1.47 -9.04 -23.45
C GLU A 611 -0.65 -7.87 -22.89
N SER A 612 -1.15 -6.62 -22.92
CA SER A 612 -0.45 -5.47 -22.35
C SER A 612 -0.72 -5.24 -20.85
N ALA A 613 -1.66 -5.98 -20.25
CA ALA A 613 -2.00 -5.83 -18.83
C ALA A 613 -1.13 -6.75 -17.94
N PRO A 614 -0.20 -6.23 -17.11
CA PRO A 614 0.82 -7.05 -16.45
C PRO A 614 0.25 -8.06 -15.41
N LEU A 615 -0.75 -7.67 -14.63
CA LEU A 615 -1.34 -8.54 -13.60
C LEU A 615 -2.55 -9.35 -14.08
N VAL A 616 -3.26 -8.85 -15.10
CA VAL A 616 -4.53 -9.43 -15.56
C VAL A 616 -4.34 -10.25 -16.82
N GLY A 617 -3.48 -9.79 -17.73
CA GLY A 617 -3.18 -10.41 -19.01
C GLY A 617 -2.73 -11.86 -18.90
N PRO A 618 -1.66 -12.15 -18.15
CA PRO A 618 -1.18 -13.53 -18.00
C PRO A 618 -2.23 -14.51 -17.48
N LEU A 619 -3.16 -14.05 -16.64
CA LEU A 619 -4.28 -14.87 -16.15
C LEU A 619 -5.38 -15.01 -17.20
N LEU A 620 -5.83 -13.92 -17.83
CA LEU A 620 -6.99 -13.93 -18.73
C LEU A 620 -6.66 -14.34 -20.17
N SER A 621 -5.41 -14.29 -20.61
CA SER A 621 -5.01 -14.82 -21.91
C SER A 621 -4.92 -16.36 -21.89
N ASN A 622 -4.88 -17.00 -20.72
CA ASN A 622 -5.03 -18.45 -20.59
C ASN A 622 -6.51 -18.86 -20.79
N PRO A 623 -6.84 -19.68 -21.82
CA PRO A 623 -8.24 -20.01 -22.12
C PRO A 623 -8.98 -20.75 -21.00
N THR A 624 -8.27 -21.51 -20.16
CA THR A 624 -8.86 -22.24 -19.03
C THR A 624 -9.27 -21.27 -17.93
N TYR A 625 -8.36 -20.37 -17.55
CA TYR A 625 -8.60 -19.36 -16.52
C TYR A 625 -9.61 -18.31 -16.98
N HIS A 626 -9.54 -17.88 -18.24
CA HIS A 626 -10.53 -16.96 -18.82
C HIS A 626 -11.96 -17.53 -18.71
N LYS A 627 -12.14 -18.80 -19.06
CA LYS A 627 -13.43 -19.48 -18.91
C LYS A 627 -13.91 -19.47 -17.45
N GLN A 628 -13.01 -19.78 -16.52
CA GLN A 628 -13.33 -19.78 -15.09
C GLN A 628 -13.68 -18.37 -14.57
N TYR A 629 -12.96 -17.34 -15.03
CA TYR A 629 -13.28 -15.94 -14.75
C TYR A 629 -14.68 -15.56 -15.24
N LEU A 630 -15.07 -15.94 -16.47
CA LEU A 630 -16.43 -15.68 -16.97
C LEU A 630 -17.50 -16.41 -16.15
N GLU A 631 -17.20 -17.63 -15.66
CA GLU A 631 -18.08 -18.33 -14.70
C GLU A 631 -18.23 -17.55 -13.39
N TYR A 632 -17.15 -16.94 -12.88
CA TYR A 632 -17.19 -16.06 -11.71
C TYR A 632 -17.93 -14.75 -11.96
N VAL A 633 -17.81 -14.13 -13.13
CA VAL A 633 -18.61 -12.95 -13.49
C VAL A 633 -20.11 -13.30 -13.49
N ARG A 634 -20.47 -14.48 -14.01
CA ARG A 634 -21.85 -14.99 -13.98
C ARG A 634 -22.33 -15.26 -12.55
N GLU A 635 -21.49 -15.90 -11.72
CA GLU A 635 -21.78 -16.14 -10.30
C GLU A 635 -22.03 -14.82 -9.56
N PHE A 636 -21.16 -13.82 -9.75
CA PHE A 636 -21.30 -12.50 -9.13
C PHE A 636 -22.59 -11.80 -9.58
N LEU A 637 -22.89 -11.84 -10.89
CA LEU A 637 -24.12 -11.29 -11.45
C LEU A 637 -25.37 -11.88 -10.79
N ASP A 638 -25.44 -13.21 -10.73
CA ASP A 638 -26.63 -13.95 -10.29
C ASP A 638 -26.83 -13.93 -8.77
N THR A 639 -25.73 -13.93 -8.00
CA THR A 639 -25.80 -14.09 -6.54
C THR A 639 -25.67 -12.78 -5.77
N VAL A 640 -24.96 -11.78 -6.32
CA VAL A 640 -24.63 -10.53 -5.64
C VAL A 640 -25.23 -9.32 -6.36
N LEU A 641 -24.82 -9.04 -7.59
CA LEU A 641 -25.16 -7.79 -8.29
C LEU A 641 -26.67 -7.62 -8.49
N THR A 642 -27.38 -8.71 -8.81
CA THR A 642 -28.83 -8.70 -9.04
C THR A 642 -29.66 -9.13 -7.83
N ASN A 643 -29.02 -9.28 -6.67
CA ASN A 643 -29.68 -9.70 -5.45
C ASN A 643 -30.69 -8.62 -4.99
N SER A 644 -31.98 -8.92 -5.11
CA SER A 644 -33.05 -7.97 -4.76
C SER A 644 -32.96 -7.44 -3.32
N SER A 645 -32.56 -8.27 -2.36
CA SER A 645 -32.40 -7.83 -0.96
C SER A 645 -31.21 -6.89 -0.79
N LEU A 646 -30.12 -7.06 -1.54
CA LEU A 646 -29.02 -6.07 -1.54
C LEU A 646 -29.48 -4.73 -2.13
N ILE A 647 -30.20 -4.77 -3.25
CA ILE A 647 -30.69 -3.56 -3.93
C ILE A 647 -31.66 -2.79 -3.02
N GLU A 648 -32.58 -3.48 -2.37
CA GLU A 648 -33.51 -2.90 -1.38
C GLU A 648 -32.75 -2.31 -0.19
N GLU A 649 -31.74 -3.02 0.33
CA GLU A 649 -30.87 -2.53 1.41
C GLU A 649 -30.14 -1.22 1.05
N ILE A 650 -29.61 -1.10 -0.17
CA ILE A 650 -28.96 0.14 -0.64
C ILE A 650 -29.98 1.26 -0.78
N GLN A 651 -31.16 0.99 -1.34
CA GLN A 651 -32.22 1.99 -1.51
C GLN A 651 -32.75 2.52 -0.17
N ASP A 652 -32.97 1.63 0.80
CA ASP A 652 -33.41 1.99 2.14
C ASP A 652 -32.36 2.85 2.85
N HIS A 653 -31.08 2.50 2.70
CA HIS A 653 -29.99 3.31 3.23
C HIS A 653 -29.89 4.67 2.54
N ALA A 654 -30.05 4.74 1.22
CA ALA A 654 -30.10 6.00 0.48
C ALA A 654 -31.22 6.92 1.03
N ALA A 655 -32.40 6.36 1.29
CA ALA A 655 -33.50 7.09 1.90
C ALA A 655 -33.16 7.57 3.32
N ALA A 656 -32.50 6.74 4.12
CA ALA A 656 -32.10 7.06 5.49
C ALA A 656 -31.04 8.16 5.58
N ILE A 657 -30.10 8.24 4.63
CA ILE A 657 -29.02 9.25 4.66
C ILE A 657 -29.38 10.56 3.96
N ARG A 658 -30.50 10.61 3.23
CA ARG A 658 -30.87 11.73 2.35
C ARG A 658 -30.81 13.11 3.00
N SER A 659 -31.28 13.26 4.25
CA SER A 659 -31.22 14.55 4.95
C SER A 659 -29.79 14.96 5.28
N PHE A 660 -28.96 14.01 5.71
CA PHE A 660 -27.58 14.25 6.08
C PHE A 660 -26.72 14.58 4.87
N VAL A 661 -26.97 13.94 3.71
CA VAL A 661 -26.31 14.29 2.44
C VAL A 661 -26.55 15.75 2.08
N ARG A 662 -27.75 16.31 2.31
CA ARG A 662 -28.03 17.73 2.02
C ARG A 662 -27.31 18.71 2.94
N GLU A 663 -26.91 18.26 4.11
CA GLU A 663 -26.16 19.07 5.10
C GLU A 663 -24.64 18.97 4.87
N ASP A 664 -24.19 18.02 4.05
CA ASP A 664 -22.78 17.79 3.80
C ASP A 664 -22.16 18.90 2.93
N PRO A 665 -20.94 19.38 3.24
CA PRO A 665 -20.28 20.41 2.42
C PRO A 665 -20.08 20.04 0.95
N TRP A 666 -19.91 18.74 0.62
CA TRP A 666 -19.78 18.29 -0.78
C TRP A 666 -21.08 18.35 -1.56
N ALA A 667 -22.23 18.48 -0.88
CA ALA A 667 -23.53 18.61 -1.53
C ALA A 667 -23.62 19.81 -2.48
N LEU A 668 -22.91 20.89 -2.14
CA LEU A 668 -22.90 22.16 -2.88
C LEU A 668 -22.25 22.07 -4.27
N LEU A 669 -21.39 21.09 -4.50
CA LEU A 669 -20.67 20.91 -5.77
C LEU A 669 -21.43 20.03 -6.78
N GLY A 670 -22.74 19.80 -6.56
CA GLY A 670 -23.62 19.19 -7.56
C GLY A 670 -23.96 17.71 -7.31
N THR A 671 -24.45 17.38 -6.11
CA THR A 671 -24.84 15.99 -5.78
C THR A 671 -26.08 15.51 -6.54
N TYR A 672 -25.92 14.42 -7.32
CA TYR A 672 -26.98 13.72 -8.05
C TYR A 672 -27.65 12.61 -7.21
N PHE A 673 -27.71 12.81 -5.90
CA PHE A 673 -28.15 11.78 -4.95
C PHE A 673 -29.62 11.34 -5.16
N SER A 674 -30.44 12.15 -5.85
CA SER A 674 -31.84 11.81 -6.13
C SER A 674 -32.01 10.53 -6.92
N ASP A 675 -31.04 10.20 -7.79
CA ASP A 675 -31.10 9.06 -8.70
C ASP A 675 -31.00 7.73 -7.92
N GLU A 676 -30.44 7.77 -6.70
CA GLU A 676 -30.34 6.62 -5.78
C GLU A 676 -31.67 6.27 -5.09
N LEU A 677 -32.61 7.23 -4.99
CA LEU A 677 -33.86 7.05 -4.22
C LEU A 677 -34.95 6.28 -4.97
N SER A 678 -34.88 6.27 -6.30
CA SER A 678 -35.83 5.57 -7.16
C SER A 678 -35.13 5.09 -8.44
N PRO A 679 -34.14 4.19 -8.31
CA PRO A 679 -33.22 3.92 -9.41
C PRO A 679 -33.91 3.13 -10.53
N ASP A 680 -33.82 3.60 -11.75
CA ASP A 680 -34.14 2.87 -12.98
C ASP A 680 -32.86 2.61 -13.79
N ALA A 681 -32.79 1.51 -14.53
CA ALA A 681 -31.66 1.26 -15.44
C ALA A 681 -31.55 2.38 -16.50
N ALA A 682 -32.68 2.94 -16.94
CA ALA A 682 -32.74 4.06 -17.89
C ALA A 682 -32.29 5.41 -17.31
N ASP A 683 -32.06 5.50 -16.00
CA ASP A 683 -31.48 6.68 -15.36
C ASP A 683 -29.96 6.71 -15.48
N TRP A 684 -29.32 5.59 -15.84
CA TRP A 684 -27.99 5.64 -16.44
C TRP A 684 -28.11 6.28 -17.83
N ARG A 685 -27.40 7.40 -18.05
CA ARG A 685 -27.38 8.11 -19.33
C ARG A 685 -25.97 8.18 -19.86
N GLU A 686 -25.79 7.63 -21.06
CA GLU A 686 -24.54 7.63 -21.82
C GLU A 686 -23.94 9.04 -21.98
N GLU A 687 -24.78 10.06 -22.14
CA GLU A 687 -24.38 11.45 -22.40
C GLU A 687 -23.95 12.21 -21.14
N ASP A 688 -24.36 11.76 -19.95
CA ASP A 688 -24.25 12.59 -18.75
C ASP A 688 -22.85 12.51 -18.09
N ARG A 689 -22.00 11.55 -18.48
CA ARG A 689 -20.71 11.26 -17.81
C ARG A 689 -20.88 11.00 -16.29
N ARG A 690 -22.09 10.65 -15.86
CA ARG A 690 -22.46 10.38 -14.46
C ARG A 690 -22.53 8.87 -14.22
N PHE A 691 -22.11 8.45 -13.04
CA PHE A 691 -22.10 7.04 -12.62
C PHE A 691 -22.85 6.81 -11.31
N PRO A 692 -24.15 7.17 -11.19
CA PRO A 692 -24.90 6.92 -9.96
C PRO A 692 -24.88 5.41 -9.64
N LEU A 693 -24.72 5.05 -8.37
CA LEU A 693 -24.44 3.68 -7.94
C LEU A 693 -25.57 2.73 -8.36
N LEU A 694 -26.80 2.93 -7.87
CA LEU A 694 -27.90 2.00 -8.10
C LEU A 694 -28.39 1.96 -9.56
N PRO A 695 -28.58 3.09 -10.27
CA PRO A 695 -28.93 3.06 -11.69
C PRO A 695 -27.86 2.36 -12.53
N THR A 696 -26.58 2.64 -12.30
CA THR A 696 -25.47 2.00 -13.04
C THR A 696 -25.44 0.50 -12.77
N MET A 697 -25.59 0.08 -11.51
CA MET A 697 -25.67 -1.35 -11.17
C MET A 697 -26.81 -2.06 -11.92
N LYS A 698 -28.00 -1.44 -12.01
CA LYS A 698 -29.14 -2.02 -12.74
C LYS A 698 -28.89 -2.09 -14.24
N ALA A 699 -28.42 -1.00 -14.85
CA ALA A 699 -28.09 -0.96 -16.27
C ALA A 699 -27.02 -1.98 -16.63
N ARG A 700 -25.94 -2.04 -15.84
CA ARG A 700 -24.86 -3.00 -16.01
C ARG A 700 -25.35 -4.44 -15.84
N ALA A 701 -26.21 -4.73 -14.87
CA ALA A 701 -26.76 -6.06 -14.68
C ALA A 701 -27.63 -6.52 -15.86
N GLU A 702 -28.40 -5.62 -16.47
CA GLU A 702 -29.16 -5.91 -17.69
C GLU A 702 -28.22 -6.18 -18.87
N ASP A 703 -27.21 -5.33 -19.07
CA ASP A 703 -26.19 -5.48 -20.11
C ASP A 703 -25.42 -6.81 -19.99
N LEU A 704 -24.97 -7.17 -18.78
CA LEU A 704 -24.26 -8.42 -18.53
C LEU A 704 -25.09 -9.67 -18.88
N ARG A 705 -26.42 -9.63 -18.68
CA ARG A 705 -27.31 -10.73 -19.10
C ARG A 705 -27.35 -10.85 -20.62
N GLU A 706 -27.34 -9.74 -21.34
CA GLU A 706 -27.28 -9.74 -22.80
C GLU A 706 -25.92 -10.24 -23.31
N GLN A 707 -24.83 -9.82 -22.69
CA GLN A 707 -23.49 -10.34 -22.96
C GLN A 707 -23.45 -11.86 -22.79
N PHE A 708 -23.92 -12.40 -21.67
CA PHE A 708 -23.95 -13.85 -21.45
C PHE A 708 -24.90 -14.59 -22.39
N ALA A 709 -26.05 -14.02 -22.73
CA ALA A 709 -26.94 -14.61 -23.73
C ALA A 709 -26.24 -14.72 -25.10
N SER A 710 -25.44 -13.73 -25.48
CA SER A 710 -24.64 -13.75 -26.71
C SER A 710 -23.47 -14.74 -26.63
N ILE A 711 -22.80 -14.87 -25.47
CA ILE A 711 -21.78 -15.89 -25.23
C ILE A 711 -22.37 -17.30 -25.36
N ASP A 712 -23.50 -17.57 -24.71
CA ASP A 712 -24.17 -18.87 -24.73
C ASP A 712 -24.70 -19.22 -26.14
N ALA A 713 -25.08 -18.22 -26.92
CA ALA A 713 -25.47 -18.37 -28.33
C ALA A 713 -24.27 -18.53 -29.29
N GLY A 714 -23.04 -18.30 -28.82
CA GLY A 714 -21.83 -18.29 -29.66
C GLY A 714 -21.77 -17.10 -30.63
N THR A 715 -22.49 -16.02 -30.34
CA THR A 715 -22.59 -14.81 -31.16
C THR A 715 -21.84 -13.61 -30.57
N PHE A 716 -21.16 -13.81 -29.43
CA PHE A 716 -20.41 -12.75 -28.76
C PHE A 716 -19.22 -12.29 -29.62
N PRO A 717 -19.06 -10.98 -29.89
CA PRO A 717 -17.96 -10.48 -30.71
C PRO A 717 -16.58 -10.76 -30.08
N ARG A 718 -15.71 -11.39 -30.85
CA ARG A 718 -14.36 -11.81 -30.45
C ARG A 718 -13.24 -10.85 -30.87
N GLY A 719 -13.50 -9.95 -31.83
CA GLY A 719 -12.48 -9.06 -32.43
C GLY A 719 -12.61 -7.58 -32.03
N PRO A 720 -11.56 -6.76 -32.28
CA PRO A 720 -11.58 -5.32 -32.06
C PRO A 720 -12.65 -4.58 -32.84
N HIS A 721 -12.93 -3.37 -32.36
CA HIS A 721 -13.65 -2.33 -33.08
C HIS A 721 -12.83 -1.84 -34.30
N VAL A 722 -13.51 -1.54 -35.41
CA VAL A 722 -13.04 -0.57 -36.41
C VAL A 722 -14.17 0.45 -36.52
N GLY A 723 -13.94 1.66 -36.02
CA GLY A 723 -14.94 2.71 -36.04
C GLY A 723 -15.06 3.34 -37.43
N VAL A 724 -16.20 3.99 -37.67
CA VAL A 724 -16.55 4.61 -38.96
C VAL A 724 -15.93 6.03 -39.11
N TYR A 725 -15.12 6.46 -38.13
CA TYR A 725 -14.54 7.80 -38.06
C TYR A 725 -13.02 7.75 -37.86
N GLY A 726 -12.26 7.40 -38.90
CA GLY A 726 -10.79 7.51 -38.86
C GLY A 726 -10.08 6.55 -37.90
N ASP A 727 -10.80 5.58 -37.34
CA ASP A 727 -10.28 4.60 -36.38
C ASP A 727 -9.61 3.40 -37.11
N ASN A 728 -8.69 3.69 -38.04
CA ASN A 728 -7.76 2.70 -38.60
C ASN A 728 -6.62 2.36 -37.61
N GLU A 729 -6.79 2.70 -36.34
CA GLU A 729 -5.83 2.49 -35.27
C GLU A 729 -5.97 1.03 -34.78
N PRO A 730 -4.90 0.21 -34.81
CA PRO A 730 -4.91 -1.20 -34.40
C PRO A 730 -5.04 -1.41 -32.87
N TRP A 731 -5.18 -0.35 -32.09
CA TRP A 731 -5.30 -0.39 -30.62
C TRP A 731 -6.78 -0.43 -30.22
N GLU A 732 -7.14 -1.22 -29.20
CA GLU A 732 -8.53 -1.54 -28.84
C GLU A 732 -9.08 -0.74 -27.64
N PRO A 733 -9.21 0.61 -27.64
CA PRO A 733 -9.64 1.31 -26.44
C PRO A 733 -11.10 1.00 -26.13
N CYS A 734 -11.33 0.39 -24.96
CA CYS A 734 -12.62 0.22 -24.31
C CYS A 734 -13.66 -0.53 -25.17
N PRO A 735 -13.50 -1.87 -25.32
CA PRO A 735 -14.30 -2.68 -26.23
C PRO A 735 -15.79 -2.70 -25.84
N ASP A 736 -16.64 -2.20 -26.75
CA ASP A 736 -18.10 -2.33 -26.66
C ASP A 736 -18.55 -3.67 -27.27
N TRP A 737 -19.16 -4.54 -26.45
CA TRP A 737 -19.57 -5.88 -26.86
C TRP A 737 -20.65 -5.89 -27.94
N ARG A 738 -21.35 -4.77 -28.18
CA ARG A 738 -22.38 -4.64 -29.21
C ARG A 738 -21.80 -4.32 -30.59
N SER A 739 -20.52 -3.96 -30.63
CA SER A 739 -19.82 -3.64 -31.88
C SER A 739 -19.75 -4.86 -32.80
N ALA A 740 -19.90 -4.64 -34.10
CA ALA A 740 -19.65 -5.68 -35.08
C ALA A 740 -18.15 -6.03 -35.07
N GLU A 741 -17.81 -7.32 -35.19
CA GLU A 741 -16.42 -7.72 -35.43
C GLU A 741 -15.93 -7.05 -36.72
N ALA A 742 -14.70 -6.54 -36.69
CA ALA A 742 -14.00 -6.11 -37.88
C ALA A 742 -14.08 -7.21 -38.95
N ASN A 743 -14.53 -6.88 -40.15
CA ASN A 743 -14.49 -7.82 -41.27
C ASN A 743 -13.05 -7.94 -41.78
N ARG A 744 -12.21 -8.70 -41.07
CA ARG A 744 -10.76 -8.91 -41.37
C ARG A 744 -10.50 -9.71 -42.65
N THR A 745 -11.39 -9.67 -43.64
CA THR A 745 -11.34 -10.52 -44.85
C THR A 745 -11.23 -9.73 -46.15
N SER A 746 -11.17 -8.40 -46.10
CA SER A 746 -11.14 -7.58 -47.33
C SER A 746 -9.78 -7.68 -48.02
N CYS A 747 -8.69 -7.81 -47.25
CA CYS A 747 -7.35 -8.05 -47.77
C CYS A 747 -7.01 -9.53 -47.92
N GLU A 748 -6.59 -9.92 -49.13
CA GLU A 748 -6.20 -11.29 -49.44
C GLU A 748 -4.97 -11.72 -48.60
N GLN A 749 -5.10 -12.85 -47.90
CA GLN A 749 -4.06 -13.43 -47.03
C GLN A 749 -3.54 -12.47 -45.93
N GLY A 750 -4.35 -11.49 -45.53
CA GLY A 750 -3.99 -10.53 -44.48
C GLY A 750 -2.71 -9.74 -44.79
N CYS A 751 -2.38 -9.55 -46.07
CA CYS A 751 -1.14 -8.91 -46.52
C CYS A 751 0.16 -9.66 -46.15
N MET A 752 0.03 -10.93 -45.72
CA MET A 752 1.15 -11.81 -45.34
C MET A 752 1.57 -12.72 -46.49
N TYR A 753 1.94 -12.13 -47.65
CA TYR A 753 2.34 -12.87 -48.85
C TYR A 753 3.59 -12.29 -49.53
N ASP A 754 4.25 -13.12 -50.34
CA ASP A 754 5.50 -12.78 -51.05
C ASP A 754 5.33 -11.52 -51.91
N GLY A 755 6.15 -10.51 -51.61
CA GLY A 755 6.10 -9.19 -52.25
C GLY A 755 5.41 -8.09 -51.44
N CYS A 756 4.72 -8.45 -50.36
CA CYS A 756 4.09 -7.52 -49.43
C CYS A 756 4.69 -7.63 -48.03
N HIS A 757 4.81 -8.85 -47.50
CA HIS A 757 5.47 -9.08 -46.22
C HIS A 757 6.98 -9.26 -46.43
N ILE A 758 7.78 -8.37 -45.85
CA ILE A 758 9.24 -8.38 -45.93
C ILE A 758 9.80 -8.53 -44.51
N PRO A 759 10.27 -9.73 -44.13
CA PRO A 759 10.84 -9.96 -42.80
C PRO A 759 12.06 -9.05 -42.55
N GLY A 760 12.05 -8.32 -41.43
CA GLY A 760 13.18 -7.49 -40.99
C GLY A 760 13.09 -5.99 -41.35
N LEU A 761 11.95 -5.51 -41.86
CA LEU A 761 11.68 -4.07 -41.97
C LEU A 761 11.15 -3.50 -40.65
N ALA A 762 11.32 -2.19 -40.46
CA ALA A 762 10.90 -1.47 -39.25
C ALA A 762 9.38 -1.35 -39.09
N VAL A 763 8.61 -1.54 -40.17
CA VAL A 763 7.14 -1.51 -40.17
C VAL A 763 6.61 -2.69 -40.99
N GLU A 764 5.70 -3.46 -40.42
CA GLU A 764 5.10 -4.61 -41.07
C GLU A 764 4.10 -4.21 -42.18
N SER A 765 3.73 -5.17 -43.04
CA SER A 765 2.69 -4.96 -44.04
C SER A 765 1.33 -4.75 -43.38
N PHE A 766 0.52 -3.84 -43.93
CA PHE A 766 -0.77 -3.46 -43.35
C PHE A 766 -1.88 -3.42 -44.40
N CYS A 767 -3.11 -3.68 -43.95
CA CYS A 767 -4.32 -3.74 -44.76
C CYS A 767 -5.13 -2.44 -44.62
N ASP A 768 -5.53 -1.86 -45.76
CA ASP A 768 -6.66 -0.95 -45.81
C ASP A 768 -7.93 -1.78 -46.06
N GLU A 769 -8.75 -1.93 -45.02
CA GLU A 769 -9.96 -2.74 -45.05
C GLU A 769 -11.10 -2.10 -45.86
N GLU A 770 -11.09 -0.77 -46.08
CA GLU A 770 -12.11 -0.10 -46.90
C GLU A 770 -11.89 -0.43 -48.38
N THR A 771 -10.63 -0.43 -48.82
CA THR A 771 -10.27 -0.66 -50.21
C THR A 771 -9.87 -2.11 -50.51
N GLY A 772 -9.58 -2.91 -49.48
CA GLY A 772 -9.04 -4.27 -49.60
C GLY A 772 -7.60 -4.30 -50.13
N LEU A 773 -6.88 -3.18 -50.04
CA LEU A 773 -5.53 -3.04 -50.56
C LEU A 773 -4.49 -3.24 -49.46
N CYS A 774 -3.44 -3.97 -49.81
CA CYS A 774 -2.29 -4.17 -48.94
C CYS A 774 -1.22 -3.14 -49.23
N PHE A 775 -0.52 -2.69 -48.19
CA PHE A 775 0.57 -1.73 -48.25
C PHE A 775 1.78 -2.21 -47.46
N HIS A 776 2.95 -1.71 -47.84
CA HIS A 776 4.21 -1.91 -47.14
C HIS A 776 5.05 -0.63 -47.24
N GLY A 777 5.98 -0.42 -46.32
CA GLY A 777 6.80 0.77 -46.33
C GLY A 777 7.87 0.79 -45.26
N ASP A 778 8.78 1.76 -45.39
CA ASP A 778 9.85 1.98 -44.44
C ASP A 778 9.57 3.23 -43.61
N TYR A 779 10.04 3.21 -42.36
CA TYR A 779 10.08 4.41 -41.53
C TYR A 779 10.78 5.56 -42.28
N ASP A 780 10.09 6.70 -42.40
CA ASP A 780 10.63 7.90 -43.02
C ASP A 780 10.08 9.14 -42.30
N GLU A 781 10.89 9.69 -41.42
CA GLU A 781 10.54 10.84 -40.58
C GLU A 781 10.14 12.09 -41.40
N ARG A 782 10.51 12.18 -42.68
CA ARG A 782 10.06 13.27 -43.57
C ARG A 782 8.56 13.21 -43.88
N CYS A 783 7.91 12.09 -43.58
CA CYS A 783 6.46 11.96 -43.64
C CYS A 783 5.75 12.53 -42.42
N ARG A 784 6.47 12.97 -41.37
CA ARG A 784 5.86 13.62 -40.22
C ARG A 784 5.19 14.94 -40.62
N GLY A 785 3.89 15.04 -40.34
CA GLY A 785 3.09 16.23 -40.68
C GLY A 785 2.71 16.36 -42.15
N ILE A 786 2.98 15.34 -42.98
CA ILE A 786 2.44 15.22 -44.33
C ILE A 786 1.12 14.45 -44.25
N TYR A 787 0.09 14.90 -44.97
CA TYR A 787 -1.21 14.22 -44.98
C TYR A 787 -1.10 12.81 -45.57
N ASP A 788 -1.98 11.91 -45.13
CA ASP A 788 -2.03 10.55 -45.64
C ASP A 788 -2.20 10.54 -47.16
N GLU A 789 -1.49 9.63 -47.84
CA GLU A 789 -1.43 9.49 -49.30
C GLU A 789 -0.74 10.64 -50.08
N GLU A 790 -0.19 11.65 -49.40
CA GLU A 790 0.59 12.71 -50.04
C GLU A 790 2.09 12.41 -50.11
N LYS A 791 2.81 13.14 -50.98
CA LYS A 791 4.27 13.03 -51.14
C LYS A 791 4.98 14.28 -50.64
N TYR A 792 6.07 14.13 -49.89
CA TYR A 792 7.01 15.23 -49.70
C TYR A 792 7.82 15.49 -51.01
N PRO A 793 8.33 16.72 -51.23
CA PRO A 793 9.12 17.04 -52.42
C PRO A 793 10.35 16.14 -52.59
N GLY A 794 10.46 15.47 -53.74
CA GLY A 794 11.58 14.57 -54.05
C GLY A 794 11.40 13.14 -53.55
N MET A 795 10.22 12.76 -53.06
CA MET A 795 9.92 11.35 -52.79
C MET A 795 9.92 10.54 -54.09
N GLU A 796 10.84 9.58 -54.20
CA GLU A 796 10.93 8.66 -55.33
C GLU A 796 10.01 7.44 -55.15
N ASN A 797 9.45 6.96 -56.26
CA ASN A 797 8.72 5.70 -56.36
C ASN A 797 9.62 4.50 -55.96
N THR A 798 9.02 3.34 -55.68
CA THR A 798 9.78 2.11 -55.41
C THR A 798 10.60 1.69 -56.65
N GLU A 799 11.61 0.83 -56.46
CA GLU A 799 12.47 0.36 -57.56
C GLU A 799 11.69 -0.36 -58.68
N ASP A 800 10.58 -1.02 -58.33
CA ASP A 800 9.65 -1.65 -59.27
C ASP A 800 8.59 -0.68 -59.84
N GLY A 801 8.74 0.62 -59.59
CA GLY A 801 7.99 1.70 -60.23
C GLY A 801 6.65 2.05 -59.57
N ARG A 802 6.31 1.44 -58.43
CA ARG A 802 5.06 1.72 -57.71
C ARG A 802 5.12 3.09 -57.03
N GLU A 803 3.97 3.74 -57.01
CA GLU A 803 3.83 5.04 -56.36
C GLU A 803 4.02 4.92 -54.85
N THR A 804 4.87 5.79 -54.31
CA THR A 804 5.14 5.92 -52.88
C THR A 804 4.38 7.11 -52.30
N PHE A 805 4.03 7.07 -51.03
CA PHE A 805 3.34 8.18 -50.37
C PHE A 805 3.62 8.14 -48.86
N CYS A 806 3.27 9.20 -48.16
CA CYS A 806 3.35 9.28 -46.72
C CYS A 806 2.10 8.71 -46.08
N ARG A 807 2.30 7.90 -45.03
CA ARG A 807 1.22 7.37 -44.17
C ARG A 807 1.73 7.27 -42.74
N PHE A 808 0.86 7.46 -41.77
CA PHE A 808 1.14 7.11 -40.37
C PHE A 808 0.64 5.69 -40.13
N ALA A 809 1.57 4.76 -39.89
CA ALA A 809 1.25 3.37 -39.60
C ALA A 809 1.88 3.00 -38.26
N ALA A 810 1.10 2.44 -37.33
CA ALA A 810 1.55 2.11 -35.97
C ALA A 810 2.28 3.26 -35.26
N GLY A 811 1.76 4.50 -35.36
CA GLY A 811 2.32 5.68 -34.70
C GLY A 811 3.64 6.20 -35.28
N VAL A 812 4.16 5.59 -36.36
CA VAL A 812 5.39 6.03 -37.02
C VAL A 812 5.10 6.59 -38.41
N PRO A 813 5.79 7.67 -38.84
CA PRO A 813 5.70 8.18 -40.20
C PRO A 813 6.41 7.21 -41.16
N VAL A 814 5.68 6.76 -42.17
CA VAL A 814 6.11 5.74 -43.13
C VAL A 814 6.04 6.26 -44.54
N LYS A 815 7.10 6.00 -45.31
CA LYS A 815 7.06 6.06 -46.77
C LYS A 815 6.48 4.74 -47.28
N ALA A 816 5.19 4.71 -47.55
CA ALA A 816 4.44 3.53 -47.95
C ALA A 816 4.30 3.41 -49.47
N ALA A 817 4.03 2.20 -49.95
CA ALA A 817 3.58 1.92 -51.31
C ALA A 817 2.59 0.75 -51.29
N GLN A 818 1.68 0.70 -52.25
CA GLN A 818 0.75 -0.43 -52.38
C GLN A 818 1.51 -1.71 -52.72
N CYS A 819 1.21 -2.81 -52.03
CA CYS A 819 1.77 -4.12 -52.29
C CYS A 819 1.42 -4.63 -53.71
N PRO A 820 2.28 -5.45 -54.32
CA PRO A 820 1.93 -6.15 -55.55
C PRO A 820 0.79 -7.14 -55.28
N ALA A 821 0.09 -7.55 -56.34
CA ALA A 821 -0.89 -8.62 -56.24
C ALA A 821 -0.22 -9.95 -55.83
N PRO A 822 -0.90 -10.82 -55.06
CA PRO A 822 -0.36 -12.13 -54.68
C PRO A 822 0.12 -12.92 -55.91
N GLY A 823 1.36 -13.42 -55.86
CA GLY A 823 1.98 -14.20 -56.94
C GLY A 823 2.52 -13.39 -58.13
N ALA A 824 2.50 -12.06 -58.08
CA ALA A 824 3.06 -11.19 -59.12
C ALA A 824 4.59 -11.03 -59.04
N VAL A 825 5.22 -11.40 -57.92
CA VAL A 825 6.67 -11.30 -57.75
C VAL A 825 7.37 -12.53 -58.33
N THR A 826 7.90 -12.42 -59.55
CA THR A 826 8.89 -13.38 -60.05
C THR A 826 10.27 -12.98 -59.54
N LEU A 827 10.80 -13.71 -58.56
CA LEU A 827 12.19 -13.56 -58.12
C LEU A 827 13.13 -13.77 -59.31
N SER A 828 13.75 -12.69 -59.81
CA SER A 828 14.92 -12.83 -60.66
C SER A 828 16.08 -13.27 -59.79
N SER A 829 16.45 -14.53 -59.90
CA SER A 829 17.67 -15.07 -59.29
C SER A 829 18.89 -14.30 -59.82
N SER A 830 19.61 -13.57 -58.97
CA SER A 830 21.04 -13.36 -59.18
C SER A 830 21.79 -12.91 -57.92
N ASN A 831 22.82 -13.70 -57.62
CA ASN A 831 24.06 -13.39 -56.91
C ASN A 831 24.09 -13.46 -55.38
N THR A 832 24.39 -14.68 -54.94
CA THR A 832 25.40 -15.01 -53.93
C THR A 832 26.55 -14.00 -53.85
N GLY A 833 26.81 -13.49 -52.65
CA GLY A 833 28.03 -12.77 -52.30
C GLY A 833 28.16 -12.65 -50.78
N GLU A 834 28.93 -13.55 -50.17
CA GLU A 834 29.45 -13.36 -48.82
C GLU A 834 30.29 -12.06 -48.77
N SER A 835 30.08 -11.22 -47.76
CA SER A 835 31.19 -10.54 -47.06
C SER A 835 30.76 -9.99 -45.70
N SER A 836 31.46 -10.46 -44.68
CA SER A 836 31.64 -9.83 -43.38
C SER A 836 32.07 -8.35 -43.49
N ALA A 837 31.47 -7.46 -42.71
CA ALA A 837 32.15 -6.26 -42.21
C ALA A 837 31.42 -5.66 -41.00
N SER A 838 32.03 -5.84 -39.83
CA SER A 838 31.91 -4.95 -38.69
C SER A 838 32.29 -3.51 -39.08
N ALA A 839 31.47 -2.51 -38.74
CA ALA A 839 31.94 -1.14 -38.51
C ALA A 839 30.94 -0.34 -37.67
N SER A 840 31.38 0.00 -36.47
CA SER A 840 30.91 1.10 -35.64
C SER A 840 30.85 2.42 -36.42
N PHE A 841 29.91 3.32 -36.10
CA PHE A 841 30.14 4.53 -35.27
C PHE A 841 29.09 5.64 -35.51
N ARG A 842 28.72 6.28 -34.39
CA ARG A 842 28.52 7.74 -34.17
C ARG A 842 27.13 8.35 -34.45
N VAL A 843 26.40 8.46 -33.34
CA VAL A 843 25.74 9.68 -32.81
C VAL A 843 26.13 10.97 -33.53
N SER A 844 25.12 11.75 -33.90
CA SER A 844 25.19 13.21 -33.98
C SER A 844 23.92 13.80 -33.35
N LEU A 845 24.16 14.56 -32.28
CA LEU A 845 23.24 15.32 -31.46
C LEU A 845 22.96 16.70 -32.11
N LEU A 846 21.71 17.17 -32.15
CA LEU A 846 21.27 18.59 -32.20
C LEU A 846 19.72 18.62 -32.23
N VAL A 847 19.01 18.80 -31.10
CA VAL A 847 18.62 20.03 -30.37
C VAL A 847 17.47 20.84 -31.01
N VAL A 848 16.28 20.66 -30.41
CA VAL A 848 15.23 21.61 -29.92
C VAL A 848 14.45 22.48 -30.94
N VAL A 849 13.10 22.44 -30.86
CA VAL A 849 12.19 23.52 -30.38
C VAL A 849 10.69 23.19 -30.63
N SER A 850 9.93 23.15 -29.52
CA SER A 850 8.50 23.52 -29.25
C SER A 850 7.30 22.76 -29.84
N GLY A 851 6.37 22.41 -28.94
CA GLY A 851 4.95 22.17 -29.22
C GLY A 851 4.13 21.92 -27.94
N LEU A 852 3.89 22.96 -27.14
CA LEU A 852 2.96 22.97 -25.99
C LEU A 852 1.55 23.40 -26.45
N ALA A 853 0.53 22.89 -25.75
CA ALA A 853 -0.88 23.29 -25.72
C ALA A 853 -1.83 22.77 -26.82
N ALA A 854 -2.68 21.78 -26.45
CA ALA A 854 -4.08 21.69 -26.87
C ALA A 854 -4.85 20.56 -26.15
N VAL A 855 -5.28 20.77 -24.90
CA VAL A 855 -6.52 20.16 -24.37
C VAL A 855 -7.18 21.18 -23.44
N THR A 856 -7.93 22.12 -24.01
CA THR A 856 -8.98 22.85 -23.31
C THR A 856 -10.17 22.96 -24.26
N ALA A 857 -11.37 22.83 -23.69
CA ALA A 857 -12.69 22.91 -24.32
C ALA A 857 -13.31 21.58 -24.77
N SER A 858 -14.18 21.03 -23.91
CA SER A 858 -15.50 20.48 -24.27
C SER A 858 -16.34 20.29 -22.99
N LEU A 859 -16.84 21.40 -22.43
CA LEU A 859 -17.94 21.40 -21.45
C LEU A 859 -19.18 21.96 -22.13
N TRP A 860 -20.12 21.08 -22.44
CA TRP A 860 -21.57 21.31 -22.49
C TRP A 860 -22.28 20.02 -22.10
#